data_AF-A0A2W4R523-F1
#
_entry.id   AF-A0A2W4R523-F1
#
_cell.length_a   1.000
_cell.length_b   1.000
_cell.length_c   1.000
_cell.angle_alpha   90.00
_cell.angle_beta   90.00
_cell.angle_gamma   90.00
#
_symmetry.space_group_name_H-M   'P 1'
#
loop_
_entity.id
_entity.type
_entity.pdbx_description
1 polymer ?
#
loop_
_entity_poly.entity_id
_entity_poly.type
_entity_poly.pdbx_seq_one_letter_code
_entity_poly.pdbx_strand_id
1 'polypeptide(L)'
;MAKRRKQVEQKCDEPGQIWHSLPAELALLALLGDRDKGLSSEEAQRRLDKFGRNLLPQAKPSSPWLRFFRQFNNVLIYVLLASAVGAMLTGDLVDAAIIFCVVLINAIIGFFQEGKAESALNAIRNMLSLSAAVLRDGKRISIPAEELSLGDIVFLQSGDKVPADLRLLDVKNLRIDESALTGESEPVEKSTSPVAENALPGDRLNMAFSGTIVTYGQAEGVVAATGIHTELGNISNLLNQVDSLDTPLQRQIAQFGNELTVAILLLAAVSFVFGVYVRGYAMEEMFMAMVSIAVAAIPEGLPAVITIILAVGVQRMARRHAIVRNLPAVETLGSVSVICSDKTGTLTRNEMTVHSVAIAGTDFFVDGVGYEGLGGFNMDGKMANPPEQPILLELARISVLCNDAELTYKDGQVVLHGDPTEGALLALGRKAGLDIATTREEFSRLDAIPFESGHRFMATLNQGVGEQSLIHLKGAPEAVLGLCSRQREKTGDNALAKDYWHGKVQAMAEKGQRVLALAVKSAPLEIDQLEFSSLGGDFTLLGLCGLIDPPREEAIRAVHECHQAGICVKMITGDHGVTANAIARQLGIGGGYPPMLGVEIEKLSDRALAWAVMKNDVFARSSPAHKLRLVEALQSKGAIVAMTGDGVNDAPALKRADVGVAMGRKGTEAAKEAAVMVLTDDNFATIVHAVEEGRTIHDNLKKAIMYILPTSFGQAGAIMVGILLDLPLPITPLQILWVNMVTAITLSLSLSFEPSEDNVMKRPPRNPGEALLSGFFLWRIVFVSLLLVFGLMGLFLYEQWLGATLATARTAAVNALVIGEIAYLFNCRFIHAPALSVRSLTGNRYVWIAIVLLLALQLAFTYAPPMQALFGTTVIPIEAWERIAAFGLSLFLVVELEKTLFRFGMAWQKKEQKKRHWASAMAVAKTDRSSLTRYAWLSIAAALVTIALKTWAWRITGSVGLLSDAMESVVNLVAAIMALAMLTLAAQPPDDQHHFGHGKAEYFSSALEGALILIAAFGIGIAAYDRLIHPRQLESIGFGLVISTLAALVNLSVARVLLRVGRRHNSITLEADAKHLMTDVWTSVGVLLALGAVAVTGWQQLDPIIGFAVALNIIWSGFTLMRRSAAGLLDSTLPEEENAHIDDILDRYRQEGVEFHDLRTRQSGADRFMTVHVLVPGKMTVKSGHDLLDRIENDIRQAIGEITVTTHLEPLDDPASFIHGETGYNQHPGRESLTPAPVSRRNGPGGAKKK
;
A
#
# COMPACT_ATOMS: atom_id res chain seq x y z
N MET A 1 -31.76 29.07 -51.97
CA MET A 1 -30.75 28.98 -50.89
C MET A 1 -30.70 30.22 -49.99
N ALA A 2 -30.64 31.45 -50.50
CA ALA A 2 -30.57 32.67 -49.67
C ALA A 2 -31.74 32.87 -48.67
N LYS A 3 -32.98 32.46 -49.03
CA LYS A 3 -34.15 32.48 -48.12
C LYS A 3 -34.06 31.45 -46.97
N ARG A 4 -33.46 30.28 -47.23
CA ARG A 4 -33.18 29.26 -46.20
C ARG A 4 -32.03 29.69 -45.29
N ARG A 5 -31.00 30.34 -45.86
CA ARG A 5 -29.87 30.92 -45.11
C ARG A 5 -30.33 31.96 -44.07
N LYS A 6 -31.21 32.90 -44.45
CA LYS A 6 -31.82 33.86 -43.51
C LYS A 6 -32.70 33.23 -42.43
N GLN A 7 -33.43 32.16 -42.74
CA GLN A 7 -34.25 31.43 -41.76
C GLN A 7 -33.42 30.61 -40.76
N VAL A 8 -32.24 30.17 -41.16
CA VAL A 8 -31.29 29.44 -40.32
C VAL A 8 -30.47 30.42 -39.48
N GLU A 9 -30.00 31.54 -40.04
CA GLU A 9 -29.28 32.60 -39.32
C GLU A 9 -30.12 33.24 -38.20
N GLN A 10 -31.45 33.39 -38.37
CA GLN A 10 -32.35 33.89 -37.31
C GLN A 10 -32.64 32.86 -36.20
N LYS A 11 -32.29 31.58 -36.38
CA LYS A 11 -32.57 30.48 -35.45
C LYS A 11 -31.33 29.94 -34.72
N CYS A 12 -30.14 30.43 -35.02
CA CYS A 12 -28.87 29.96 -34.42
C CYS A 12 -28.62 30.46 -32.99
N ASP A 13 -29.52 31.28 -32.42
CA ASP A 13 -29.36 31.88 -31.08
C ASP A 13 -30.16 31.14 -29.97
N GLU A 14 -30.88 30.05 -30.26
CA GLU A 14 -31.63 29.28 -29.26
C GLU A 14 -30.92 27.95 -28.87
N PRO A 15 -30.65 27.69 -27.57
CA PRO A 15 -30.11 26.42 -27.10
C PRO A 15 -31.15 25.30 -27.27
N GLY A 16 -30.80 24.23 -28.00
CA GLY A 16 -31.68 23.08 -28.27
C GLY A 16 -31.86 22.72 -29.75
N GLN A 17 -31.03 23.27 -30.64
CA GLN A 17 -31.12 22.99 -32.08
C GLN A 17 -30.72 21.53 -32.40
N ILE A 18 -31.57 20.85 -33.18
CA ILE A 18 -31.48 19.42 -33.47
C ILE A 18 -30.53 19.18 -34.65
N TRP A 19 -29.23 19.38 -34.40
CA TRP A 19 -28.16 19.30 -35.41
C TRP A 19 -28.09 17.94 -36.12
N HIS A 20 -28.44 16.86 -35.42
CA HIS A 20 -28.44 15.49 -35.96
C HIS A 20 -29.49 15.26 -37.05
N SER A 21 -30.55 16.07 -37.10
CA SER A 21 -31.60 15.95 -38.14
C SER A 21 -31.24 16.66 -39.46
N LEU A 22 -30.21 17.51 -39.44
CA LEU A 22 -29.81 18.29 -40.60
C LEU A 22 -28.74 17.55 -41.43
N PRO A 23 -28.77 17.69 -42.78
CA PRO A 23 -27.64 17.31 -43.63
C PRO A 23 -26.37 18.07 -43.22
N ALA A 24 -25.21 17.41 -43.31
CA ALA A 24 -23.93 17.93 -42.85
C ALA A 24 -23.59 19.33 -43.41
N GLU A 25 -23.82 19.56 -44.72
CA GLU A 25 -23.57 20.85 -45.38
C GLU A 25 -24.46 21.98 -44.82
N LEU A 26 -25.71 21.68 -44.47
CA LEU A 26 -26.64 22.65 -43.89
C LEU A 26 -26.30 22.96 -42.43
N ALA A 27 -25.86 21.96 -41.66
CA ALA A 27 -25.38 22.16 -40.30
C ALA A 27 -24.10 23.01 -40.27
N LEU A 28 -23.15 22.76 -41.20
CA LEU A 28 -21.94 23.56 -41.34
C LEU A 28 -22.24 25.01 -41.73
N LEU A 29 -23.14 25.23 -42.69
CA LEU A 29 -23.61 26.56 -43.09
C LEU A 29 -24.33 27.30 -41.96
N ALA A 30 -25.12 26.58 -41.14
CA ALA A 30 -25.82 27.14 -39.99
C ALA A 30 -24.84 27.56 -38.89
N LEU A 31 -23.83 26.75 -38.62
CA LEU A 31 -22.76 27.03 -37.66
C LEU A 31 -21.69 27.99 -38.21
N LEU A 32 -21.88 28.45 -39.46
CA LEU A 32 -21.02 29.41 -40.20
C LEU A 32 -19.56 28.97 -40.30
N GLY A 33 -19.28 27.67 -40.35
CA GLY A 33 -17.94 27.13 -40.61
C GLY A 33 -17.66 27.07 -42.12
N ASP A 34 -16.46 27.48 -42.54
CA ASP A 34 -15.95 27.19 -43.88
C ASP A 34 -15.17 25.87 -43.80
N ARG A 35 -15.50 24.88 -44.65
CA ARG A 35 -14.86 23.55 -44.59
C ARG A 35 -13.35 23.61 -44.85
N ASP A 36 -12.90 24.49 -45.74
CA ASP A 36 -11.50 24.54 -46.17
C ASP A 36 -10.68 25.52 -45.31
N LYS A 37 -11.34 26.51 -44.71
CA LYS A 37 -10.66 27.56 -43.93
C LYS A 37 -10.92 27.48 -42.42
N GLY A 38 -11.96 26.79 -41.98
CA GLY A 38 -12.42 26.83 -40.61
C GLY A 38 -12.90 28.22 -40.17
N LEU A 39 -12.95 28.45 -38.85
CA LEU A 39 -13.22 29.78 -38.29
C LEU A 39 -11.96 30.65 -38.31
N SER A 40 -12.13 31.98 -38.37
CA SER A 40 -11.03 32.90 -38.08
C SER A 40 -10.77 32.99 -36.59
N SER A 41 -9.52 33.26 -36.20
CA SER A 41 -9.16 33.41 -34.78
C SER A 41 -9.98 34.49 -34.05
N GLU A 42 -10.33 35.60 -34.72
CA GLU A 42 -11.18 36.66 -34.14
C GLU A 42 -12.62 36.21 -33.89
N GLU A 43 -13.23 35.48 -34.84
CA GLU A 43 -14.62 35.02 -34.69
C GLU A 43 -14.73 33.92 -33.62
N ALA A 44 -13.74 33.03 -33.54
CA ALA A 44 -13.65 32.03 -32.48
C ALA A 44 -13.60 32.70 -31.09
N GLN A 45 -12.77 33.73 -30.92
CA GLN A 45 -12.69 34.49 -29.66
C GLN A 45 -14.02 35.18 -29.31
N ARG A 46 -14.65 35.84 -30.29
CA ARG A 46 -15.96 36.50 -30.10
C ARG A 46 -17.04 35.52 -29.63
N ARG A 47 -17.04 34.29 -30.16
CA ARG A 47 -17.97 33.23 -29.74
C ARG A 47 -17.64 32.70 -28.36
N LEU A 48 -16.36 32.55 -28.03
CA LEU A 48 -15.94 32.18 -26.68
C LEU A 48 -16.44 33.18 -25.64
N ASP A 49 -16.36 34.48 -25.95
CA ASP A 49 -16.82 35.55 -25.06
C ASP A 49 -18.37 35.55 -24.90
N LYS A 50 -19.12 35.17 -25.95
CA LYS A 50 -20.59 35.12 -25.95
C LYS A 50 -21.16 33.86 -25.28
N PHE A 51 -20.62 32.68 -25.62
CA PHE A 51 -21.17 31.39 -25.20
C PHE A 51 -20.41 30.76 -24.03
N GLY A 52 -19.28 31.35 -23.63
CA GLY A 52 -18.42 30.83 -22.58
C GLY A 52 -17.46 29.74 -23.08
N ARG A 53 -16.54 29.37 -22.19
CA ARG A 53 -15.56 28.31 -22.43
C ARG A 53 -16.22 26.93 -22.44
N ASN A 54 -15.64 26.00 -23.20
CA ASN A 54 -16.06 24.61 -23.23
C ASN A 54 -15.64 23.88 -21.94
N LEU A 55 -16.33 24.16 -20.85
CA LEU A 55 -16.07 23.62 -19.51
C LEU A 55 -17.39 23.22 -18.84
N LEU A 56 -17.37 22.08 -18.14
CA LEU A 56 -18.45 21.68 -17.26
C LEU A 56 -18.43 22.54 -15.98
N PRO A 57 -19.61 22.81 -15.38
CA PRO A 57 -19.69 23.61 -14.18
C PRO A 57 -19.10 22.80 -13.03
N GLN A 58 -17.95 23.22 -12.53
CA GLN A 58 -17.33 22.60 -11.38
C GLN A 58 -18.20 22.82 -10.14
N ALA A 59 -18.20 21.86 -9.22
CA ALA A 59 -18.83 22.03 -7.91
C ALA A 59 -18.35 23.35 -7.31
N LYS A 60 -19.31 24.19 -6.89
CA LYS A 60 -18.98 25.51 -6.35
C LYS A 60 -18.01 25.30 -5.18
N PRO A 61 -16.82 25.93 -5.20
CA PRO A 61 -15.92 25.85 -4.06
C PRO A 61 -16.68 26.28 -2.81
N SER A 62 -16.49 25.55 -1.72
CA SER A 62 -17.16 25.87 -0.47
C SER A 62 -16.89 27.32 -0.09
N SER A 63 -17.96 28.08 0.19
CA SER A 63 -17.85 29.52 0.45
C SER A 63 -16.82 29.77 1.56
N PRO A 64 -15.92 30.76 1.43
CA PRO A 64 -14.93 31.08 2.45
C PRO A 64 -15.55 31.25 3.84
N TRP A 65 -16.74 31.85 3.92
CA TRP A 65 -17.49 32.02 5.16
C TRP A 65 -17.96 30.69 5.77
N LEU A 66 -18.47 29.78 4.92
CA LEU A 66 -18.91 28.46 5.38
C LEU A 66 -17.71 27.63 5.88
N ARG A 67 -16.57 27.70 5.19
CA ARG A 67 -15.32 27.08 5.62
C ARG A 67 -14.84 27.62 6.97
N PHE A 68 -14.93 28.93 7.18
CA PHE A 68 -14.62 29.56 8.45
C PHE A 68 -15.55 29.07 9.58
N PHE A 69 -16.87 29.06 9.38
CA PHE A 69 -17.81 28.57 10.39
C PHE A 69 -17.69 27.08 10.68
N ARG A 70 -17.26 26.28 9.69
CA ARG A 70 -17.00 24.85 9.87
C ARG A 70 -15.88 24.58 10.87
N GLN A 71 -14.93 25.50 11.06
CA GLN A 71 -13.88 25.39 12.07
C GLN A 71 -14.44 25.36 13.51
N PHE A 72 -15.66 25.87 13.73
CA PHE A 72 -16.33 25.83 15.03
C PHE A 72 -17.16 24.55 15.24
N ASN A 73 -17.32 23.70 14.22
CA ASN A 73 -18.14 22.49 14.30
C ASN A 73 -17.37 21.33 14.96
N ASN A 74 -16.99 21.55 16.22
CA ASN A 74 -16.30 20.58 17.06
C ASN A 74 -16.93 20.61 18.45
N VAL A 75 -17.27 19.44 18.99
CA VAL A 75 -17.89 19.29 20.32
C VAL A 75 -17.08 20.01 21.41
N LEU A 76 -15.74 19.96 21.37
CA LEU A 76 -14.91 20.65 22.37
C LEU A 76 -14.94 22.17 22.23
N ILE A 77 -15.02 22.70 21.00
CA ILE A 77 -15.17 24.14 20.79
C ILE A 77 -16.52 24.59 21.35
N TYR A 78 -17.59 23.81 21.15
CA TYR A 78 -18.88 24.10 21.78
C TYR A 78 -18.82 24.06 23.30
N VAL A 79 -18.07 23.12 23.88
CA VAL A 79 -17.85 23.05 25.33
C VAL A 79 -17.04 24.25 25.84
N LEU A 80 -15.97 24.66 25.15
CA LEU A 80 -15.19 25.86 25.48
C LEU A 80 -16.03 27.14 25.37
N LEU A 81 -16.85 27.26 24.32
CA LEU A 81 -17.76 28.38 24.15
C LEU A 81 -18.83 28.38 25.26
N ALA A 82 -19.34 27.22 25.67
CA ALA A 82 -20.25 27.10 26.80
C ALA A 82 -19.57 27.49 28.14
N SER A 83 -18.31 27.08 28.36
CA SER A 83 -17.51 27.51 29.52
C SER A 83 -17.24 29.02 29.51
N ALA A 84 -16.97 29.61 28.34
CA ALA A 84 -16.80 31.05 28.21
C ALA A 84 -18.09 31.81 28.54
N VAL A 85 -19.24 31.31 28.11
CA VAL A 85 -20.55 31.86 28.51
C VAL A 85 -20.76 31.70 30.02
N GLY A 86 -20.41 30.55 30.60
CA GLY A 86 -20.46 30.32 32.05
C GLY A 86 -19.60 31.33 32.84
N ALA A 87 -18.34 31.52 32.44
CA ALA A 87 -17.42 32.50 33.02
C ALA A 87 -17.96 33.94 32.89
N MET A 88 -18.62 34.26 31.77
CA MET A 88 -19.25 35.56 31.57
C MET A 88 -20.43 35.78 32.54
N LEU A 89 -21.18 34.72 32.86
CA LEU A 89 -22.30 34.76 33.82
C LEU A 89 -21.84 34.87 35.27
N THR A 90 -20.67 34.31 35.64
CA THR A 90 -20.07 34.45 36.97
C THR A 90 -19.34 35.77 37.20
N GLY A 91 -19.14 36.57 36.13
CA GLY A 91 -18.48 37.88 36.18
C GLY A 91 -17.00 37.87 35.80
N ASP A 92 -16.43 36.70 35.45
CA ASP A 92 -15.05 36.53 35.01
C ASP A 92 -14.92 36.86 33.50
N LEU A 93 -15.15 38.13 33.17
CA LEU A 93 -15.12 38.63 31.79
C LEU A 93 -13.75 38.44 31.11
N VAL A 94 -12.67 38.41 31.88
CA VAL A 94 -11.31 38.21 31.37
C VAL A 94 -11.13 36.78 30.87
N ASP A 95 -11.50 35.77 31.67
CA ASP A 95 -11.38 34.36 31.29
C ASP A 95 -12.29 34.01 30.11
N ALA A 96 -13.52 34.54 30.12
CA ALA A 96 -14.45 34.41 29.00
C ALA A 96 -13.89 35.02 27.70
N ALA A 97 -13.31 36.23 27.78
CA ALA A 97 -12.71 36.90 26.64
C ALA A 97 -11.51 36.14 26.08
N ILE A 98 -10.66 35.57 26.95
CA ILE A 98 -9.50 34.79 26.52
C ILE A 98 -9.94 33.52 25.80
N ILE A 99 -10.87 32.74 26.37
CA ILE A 99 -11.37 31.50 25.73
C ILE A 99 -11.93 31.82 24.34
N PHE A 100 -12.74 32.86 24.22
CA PHE A 100 -13.30 33.30 22.93
C PHE A 100 -12.20 33.70 21.93
N CYS A 101 -11.22 34.48 22.38
CA CYS A 101 -10.12 34.96 21.55
C CYS A 101 -9.31 33.79 20.99
N VAL A 102 -9.04 32.77 21.80
CA VAL A 102 -8.25 31.65 21.32
C VAL A 102 -9.03 30.71 20.41
N VAL A 103 -10.32 30.46 20.68
CA VAL A 103 -11.19 29.75 19.73
C VAL A 103 -11.22 30.47 18.38
N LEU A 104 -11.32 31.81 18.38
CA LEU A 104 -11.29 32.62 17.16
C LEU A 104 -9.95 32.51 16.42
N ILE A 105 -8.83 32.63 17.12
CA ILE A 105 -7.50 32.51 16.52
C ILE A 105 -7.32 31.12 15.91
N ASN A 106 -7.72 30.06 16.62
CA ASN A 106 -7.67 28.69 16.11
C ASN A 106 -8.50 28.52 14.83
N ALA A 107 -9.72 29.06 14.81
CA ALA A 107 -10.57 29.06 13.62
C ALA A 107 -9.95 29.83 12.44
N ILE A 108 -9.31 30.97 12.69
CA ILE A 108 -8.59 31.75 11.66
C ILE A 108 -7.43 30.93 11.08
N ILE A 109 -6.62 30.31 11.94
CA ILE A 109 -5.48 29.48 11.53
C ILE A 109 -5.96 28.28 10.72
N GLY A 110 -6.97 27.55 11.22
CA GLY A 110 -7.58 26.42 10.53
C GLY A 110 -8.11 26.81 9.15
N PHE A 111 -8.81 27.95 9.05
CA PHE A 111 -9.27 28.51 7.78
C PHE A 111 -8.13 28.77 6.79
N PHE A 112 -7.03 29.40 7.25
CA PHE A 112 -5.86 29.64 6.40
C PHE A 112 -5.11 28.37 6.01
N GLN A 113 -4.95 27.41 6.93
CA GLN A 113 -4.28 26.13 6.67
C GLN A 113 -5.06 25.31 5.63
N GLU A 114 -6.36 25.17 5.83
CA GLU A 114 -7.25 24.51 4.88
C GLU A 114 -7.26 25.27 3.54
N GLY A 115 -7.20 26.60 3.55
CA GLY A 115 -7.21 27.40 2.32
C GLY A 115 -5.94 27.25 1.49
N LYS A 116 -4.77 27.20 2.14
CA LYS A 116 -3.50 26.91 1.47
C LYS A 116 -3.45 25.49 0.93
N ALA A 117 -3.96 24.53 1.70
CA ALA A 117 -4.06 23.15 1.27
C ALA A 117 -4.95 23.04 0.01
N GLU A 118 -6.15 23.62 0.03
CA GLU A 118 -7.07 23.63 -1.10
C GLU A 118 -6.49 24.35 -2.33
N SER A 119 -5.84 25.50 -2.14
CA SER A 119 -5.20 26.23 -3.24
C SER A 119 -4.07 25.45 -3.90
N ALA A 120 -3.25 24.75 -3.12
CA ALA A 120 -2.18 23.90 -3.66
C ALA A 120 -2.76 22.75 -4.50
N LEU A 121 -3.84 22.15 -4.02
CA LEU A 121 -4.56 21.09 -4.74
C LEU A 121 -5.21 21.59 -6.03
N ASN A 122 -5.82 22.78 -6.01
CA ASN A 122 -6.44 23.38 -7.19
C ASN A 122 -5.41 23.77 -8.27
N ALA A 123 -4.22 24.23 -7.89
CA ALA A 123 -3.16 24.56 -8.84
C ALA A 123 -2.71 23.34 -9.68
N ILE A 124 -2.74 22.14 -9.09
CA ILE A 124 -2.39 20.89 -9.77
C ILE A 124 -3.50 20.44 -10.74
N ARG A 125 -4.77 20.59 -10.35
CA ARG A 125 -5.92 20.24 -11.21
C ARG A 125 -5.91 20.97 -12.55
N ASN A 126 -5.39 22.20 -12.59
CA ASN A 126 -5.34 23.03 -13.79
C ASN A 126 -4.18 22.67 -14.76
N MET A 127 -3.31 21.71 -14.42
CA MET A 127 -2.16 21.33 -15.25
C MET A 127 -2.48 20.29 -16.35
N LEU A 128 -3.73 19.82 -16.44
CA LEU A 128 -4.17 18.77 -17.37
C LEU A 128 -5.30 19.24 -18.30
N SER A 129 -5.09 20.36 -18.99
CA SER A 129 -6.02 20.81 -20.01
C SER A 129 -6.02 19.83 -21.19
N LEU A 130 -7.21 19.34 -21.55
CA LEU A 130 -7.45 18.59 -22.78
C LEU A 130 -7.08 19.48 -23.97
N SER A 131 -6.57 18.89 -25.06
CA SER A 131 -6.29 19.61 -26.32
C SER A 131 -7.15 19.07 -27.45
N ALA A 132 -7.45 19.91 -28.44
CA ALA A 132 -8.25 19.58 -29.60
C ALA A 132 -7.56 20.07 -30.88
N ALA A 133 -7.49 19.21 -31.90
CA ALA A 133 -7.00 19.59 -33.23
C ALA A 133 -8.12 20.27 -34.01
N VAL A 134 -7.94 21.53 -34.38
CA VAL A 134 -8.93 22.34 -35.09
C VAL A 134 -8.39 22.91 -36.40
N LEU A 135 -9.30 23.23 -37.32
CA LEU A 135 -9.01 24.07 -38.48
C LEU A 135 -9.36 25.53 -38.14
N ARG A 136 -8.37 26.42 -38.08
CA ARG A 136 -8.55 27.86 -37.97
C ARG A 136 -7.63 28.60 -38.94
N ASP A 137 -8.13 29.67 -39.54
CA ASP A 137 -7.38 30.47 -40.53
C ASP A 137 -6.73 29.64 -41.66
N GLY A 138 -7.38 28.54 -42.08
CA GLY A 138 -6.90 27.60 -43.10
C GLY A 138 -5.72 26.71 -42.67
N LYS A 139 -5.38 26.68 -41.38
CA LYS A 139 -4.30 25.86 -40.84
C LYS A 139 -4.82 24.91 -39.77
N ARG A 140 -4.27 23.69 -39.75
CA ARG A 140 -4.48 22.75 -38.66
C ARG A 140 -3.62 23.17 -37.48
N ILE A 141 -4.27 23.49 -36.36
CA ILE A 141 -3.61 23.88 -35.12
C ILE A 141 -4.18 23.07 -33.96
N SER A 142 -3.37 22.83 -32.93
CA SER A 142 -3.83 22.24 -31.68
C SER A 142 -4.08 23.35 -30.67
N ILE A 143 -5.27 23.37 -30.07
CA ILE A 143 -5.68 24.36 -29.05
C ILE A 143 -6.17 23.65 -27.79
N PRO A 144 -6.17 24.30 -26.60
CA PRO A 144 -6.87 23.78 -25.43
C PRO A 144 -8.36 23.55 -25.73
N ALA A 145 -8.90 22.40 -25.33
CA ALA A 145 -10.30 22.04 -25.56
C ALA A 145 -11.28 23.03 -24.89
N GLU A 146 -10.87 23.74 -23.84
CA GLU A 146 -11.65 24.80 -23.20
C GLU A 146 -11.83 26.05 -24.08
N GLU A 147 -10.95 26.24 -25.08
CA GLU A 147 -10.98 27.32 -26.06
C GLU A 147 -11.73 26.93 -27.34
N LEU A 148 -12.37 25.76 -27.37
CA LEU A 148 -13.30 25.41 -28.44
C LEU A 148 -14.55 26.28 -28.36
N SER A 149 -14.92 26.80 -29.53
CA SER A 149 -16.11 27.60 -29.74
C SER A 149 -17.10 26.86 -30.63
N LEU A 150 -18.38 27.22 -30.53
CA LEU A 150 -19.41 26.72 -31.45
C LEU A 150 -19.00 27.01 -32.89
N GLY A 151 -19.08 26.00 -33.77
CA GLY A 151 -18.72 26.12 -35.18
C GLY A 151 -17.25 25.85 -35.53
N ASP A 152 -16.36 25.62 -34.56
CA ASP A 152 -15.01 25.13 -34.87
C ASP A 152 -15.06 23.78 -35.59
N ILE A 153 -14.18 23.57 -36.56
CA ILE A 153 -14.02 22.26 -37.20
C ILE A 153 -12.93 21.50 -36.45
N VAL A 154 -13.32 20.35 -35.90
CA VAL A 154 -12.48 19.47 -35.09
C VAL A 154 -12.16 18.22 -35.89
N PHE A 155 -10.89 17.81 -35.85
CA PHE A 155 -10.46 16.52 -36.36
C PHE A 155 -10.41 15.50 -35.22
N LEU A 156 -10.97 14.33 -35.48
CA LEU A 156 -10.96 13.19 -34.57
C LEU A 156 -10.17 12.04 -35.19
N GLN A 157 -9.35 11.39 -34.40
CA GLN A 157 -8.70 10.14 -34.74
C GLN A 157 -8.85 9.13 -33.60
N SER A 158 -8.64 7.84 -33.90
CA SER A 158 -8.53 6.78 -32.91
C SER A 158 -7.59 7.19 -31.77
N GLY A 159 -8.08 7.21 -30.52
CA GLY A 159 -7.34 7.80 -29.40
C GLY A 159 -7.97 9.04 -28.80
N ASP A 160 -8.59 9.85 -29.64
CA ASP A 160 -9.06 11.15 -29.21
C ASP A 160 -10.29 10.99 -28.30
N LYS A 161 -10.29 11.79 -27.25
CA LYS A 161 -11.50 12.07 -26.50
C LYS A 161 -12.24 13.17 -27.24
N VAL A 162 -13.50 12.92 -27.56
CA VAL A 162 -14.34 13.89 -28.26
C VAL A 162 -14.49 15.13 -27.35
N PRO A 163 -13.99 16.30 -27.76
CA PRO A 163 -13.80 17.43 -26.83
C PRO A 163 -15.07 18.25 -26.58
N ALA A 164 -16.04 18.18 -27.49
CA ALA A 164 -17.32 18.87 -27.47
C ALA A 164 -18.34 18.03 -28.26
N ASP A 165 -19.64 18.30 -28.20
CA ASP A 165 -20.58 17.59 -29.08
C ASP A 165 -20.36 18.06 -30.51
N LEU A 166 -20.06 17.14 -31.42
CA LEU A 166 -19.74 17.43 -32.81
C LEU A 166 -20.81 16.85 -33.74
N ARG A 167 -21.16 17.62 -34.77
CA ARG A 167 -21.87 17.13 -35.95
C ARG A 167 -20.86 16.65 -36.99
N LEU A 168 -20.87 15.35 -37.30
CA LEU A 168 -19.89 14.74 -38.20
C LEU A 168 -20.10 15.17 -39.66
N LEU A 169 -19.03 15.65 -40.29
CA LEU A 169 -18.98 16.13 -41.68
C LEU A 169 -18.38 15.07 -42.62
N ASP A 170 -17.31 14.40 -42.18
CA ASP A 170 -16.65 13.31 -42.89
C ASP A 170 -16.26 12.20 -41.92
N VAL A 171 -16.38 10.94 -42.36
CA VAL A 171 -16.17 9.76 -41.52
C VAL A 171 -15.46 8.67 -42.33
N LYS A 172 -14.38 8.12 -41.78
CA LYS A 172 -13.68 6.95 -42.31
C LYS A 172 -13.61 5.85 -41.25
N ASN A 173 -14.51 4.86 -41.37
CA ASN A 173 -14.62 3.71 -40.47
C ASN A 173 -14.63 4.11 -38.98
N LEU A 174 -15.26 5.23 -38.63
CA LEU A 174 -15.23 5.77 -37.28
C LEU A 174 -16.10 4.93 -36.35
N ARG A 175 -15.52 4.50 -35.24
CA ARG A 175 -16.22 3.88 -34.12
C ARG A 175 -15.90 4.64 -32.84
N ILE A 176 -16.95 4.92 -32.06
CA ILE A 176 -16.84 5.68 -30.82
C ILE A 176 -17.42 4.83 -29.69
N ASP A 177 -16.68 4.71 -28.59
CA ASP A 177 -17.20 4.15 -27.35
C ASP A 177 -18.06 5.21 -26.65
N GLU A 178 -19.36 4.96 -26.65
CA GLU A 178 -20.38 5.81 -26.03
C GLU A 178 -20.92 5.21 -24.72
N SER A 179 -20.21 4.25 -24.12
CA SER A 179 -20.59 3.59 -22.88
C SER A 179 -20.79 4.58 -21.73
N ALA A 180 -20.01 5.67 -21.70
CA ALA A 180 -20.13 6.74 -20.72
C ALA A 180 -21.48 7.48 -20.77
N LEU A 181 -22.15 7.47 -21.93
CA LEU A 181 -23.43 8.16 -22.15
C LEU A 181 -24.61 7.19 -22.20
N THR A 182 -24.40 6.00 -22.77
CA THR A 182 -25.47 5.04 -23.10
C THR A 182 -25.48 3.80 -22.19
N GLY A 183 -24.36 3.51 -21.51
CA GLY A 183 -24.16 2.28 -20.74
C GLY A 183 -23.83 1.03 -21.58
N GLU A 184 -23.94 1.11 -22.91
CA GLU A 184 -23.63 0.01 -23.82
C GLU A 184 -22.13 -0.06 -24.08
N SER A 185 -21.54 -1.26 -23.95
CA SER A 185 -20.09 -1.44 -23.98
C SER A 185 -19.51 -1.61 -25.38
N GLU A 186 -20.36 -1.82 -26.39
CA GLU A 186 -19.92 -1.99 -27.77
C GLU A 186 -19.72 -0.63 -28.46
N PRO A 187 -18.54 -0.39 -29.08
CA PRO A 187 -18.31 0.84 -29.84
C PRO A 187 -19.29 1.00 -31.00
N VAL A 188 -19.91 2.17 -31.08
CA VAL A 188 -20.94 2.52 -32.06
C VAL A 188 -20.28 3.00 -33.36
N GLU A 189 -20.70 2.44 -34.50
CA GLU A 189 -20.25 2.87 -35.82
C GLU A 189 -20.96 4.16 -36.25
N LYS A 190 -20.18 5.15 -36.68
CA LYS A 190 -20.66 6.51 -36.97
C LYS A 190 -20.82 6.75 -38.47
N SER A 191 -21.74 7.66 -38.82
CA SER A 191 -22.05 8.05 -40.21
C SER A 191 -22.27 9.55 -40.35
N THR A 192 -22.46 10.07 -41.56
CA THR A 192 -22.76 11.50 -41.79
C THR A 192 -24.25 11.75 -42.09
N SER A 193 -25.03 10.70 -42.32
CA SER A 193 -26.44 10.77 -42.72
C SER A 193 -27.31 11.42 -41.64
N PRO A 194 -28.29 12.28 -42.00
CA PRO A 194 -29.25 12.81 -41.04
C PRO A 194 -30.09 11.69 -40.41
N VAL A 195 -30.40 11.84 -39.12
CA VAL A 195 -31.24 10.92 -38.34
C VAL A 195 -32.54 11.60 -37.89
N ALA A 196 -33.50 10.81 -37.40
CA ALA A 196 -34.80 11.34 -36.96
C ALA A 196 -34.64 12.40 -35.86
N GLU A 197 -35.52 13.41 -35.88
CA GLU A 197 -35.53 14.52 -34.90
C GLU A 197 -35.59 14.01 -33.45
N ASN A 198 -36.36 12.93 -33.22
CA ASN A 198 -36.61 12.34 -31.90
C ASN A 198 -35.62 11.21 -31.52
N ALA A 199 -34.52 11.03 -32.26
CA ALA A 199 -33.55 9.98 -31.99
C ALA A 199 -32.93 10.15 -30.59
N LEU A 200 -32.84 9.04 -29.84
CA LEU A 200 -32.11 8.99 -28.58
C LEU A 200 -30.61 9.22 -28.82
N PRO A 201 -29.83 9.72 -27.85
CA PRO A 201 -28.42 10.01 -28.06
C PRO A 201 -27.62 8.85 -28.69
N GLY A 202 -27.83 7.60 -28.24
CA GLY A 202 -27.18 6.42 -28.82
C GLY A 202 -27.55 6.13 -30.28
N ASP A 203 -28.72 6.57 -30.74
CA ASP A 203 -29.17 6.41 -32.13
C ASP A 203 -28.71 7.55 -33.06
N ARG A 204 -28.11 8.61 -32.49
CA ARG A 204 -27.58 9.74 -33.28
C ARG A 204 -26.19 9.41 -33.82
N LEU A 205 -26.15 8.46 -34.76
CA LEU A 205 -24.92 7.95 -35.39
C LEU A 205 -24.09 9.02 -36.11
N ASN A 206 -24.67 10.21 -36.31
CA ASN A 206 -24.03 11.32 -37.01
C ASN A 206 -23.54 12.45 -36.10
N MET A 207 -23.60 12.20 -34.80
CA MET A 207 -23.03 13.00 -33.74
C MET A 207 -21.89 12.22 -33.08
N ALA A 208 -20.89 12.95 -32.61
CA ALA A 208 -19.90 12.47 -31.66
C ALA A 208 -20.07 13.29 -30.38
N PHE A 209 -20.20 12.64 -29.23
CA PHE A 209 -20.55 13.33 -27.99
C PHE A 209 -19.34 13.65 -27.12
N SER A 210 -19.33 14.83 -26.51
CA SER A 210 -18.30 15.25 -25.57
C SER A 210 -18.11 14.20 -24.48
N GLY A 211 -16.87 13.85 -24.19
CA GLY A 211 -16.56 12.85 -23.17
C GLY A 211 -16.42 11.43 -23.69
N THR A 212 -16.91 11.12 -24.89
CA THR A 212 -16.77 9.80 -25.52
C THR A 212 -15.40 9.62 -26.16
N ILE A 213 -15.00 8.36 -26.40
CA ILE A 213 -13.66 8.02 -26.87
C ILE A 213 -13.73 7.42 -28.27
N VAL A 214 -12.93 7.94 -29.19
CA VAL A 214 -12.78 7.35 -30.51
C VAL A 214 -11.94 6.07 -30.40
N THR A 215 -12.56 4.92 -30.63
CA THR A 215 -11.89 3.61 -30.53
C THR A 215 -11.22 3.21 -31.82
N TYR A 216 -11.74 3.64 -32.96
CA TYR A 216 -11.22 3.30 -34.28
C TYR A 216 -11.65 4.32 -35.34
N GLY A 217 -10.84 4.48 -36.39
CA GLY A 217 -11.14 5.35 -37.53
C GLY A 217 -10.78 6.82 -37.33
N GLN A 218 -11.25 7.65 -38.26
CA GLN A 218 -11.02 9.10 -38.27
C GLN A 218 -12.28 9.84 -38.72
N ALA A 219 -12.45 11.07 -38.25
CA ALA A 219 -13.56 11.91 -38.66
C ALA A 219 -13.24 13.41 -38.60
N GLU A 220 -14.01 14.17 -39.35
CA GLU A 220 -14.07 15.63 -39.30
C GLU A 220 -15.46 16.01 -38.80
N GLY A 221 -15.57 16.92 -37.83
CA GLY A 221 -16.85 17.33 -37.26
C GLY A 221 -16.87 18.80 -36.89
N VAL A 222 -18.03 19.45 -37.02
CA VAL A 222 -18.24 20.83 -36.58
C VAL A 222 -18.81 20.85 -35.16
N VAL A 223 -18.28 21.71 -34.29
CA VAL A 223 -18.75 21.85 -32.89
C VAL A 223 -20.19 22.33 -32.87
N ALA A 224 -21.08 21.50 -32.34
CA ALA A 224 -22.52 21.69 -32.26
C ALA A 224 -22.99 22.13 -30.87
N ALA A 225 -22.32 21.67 -29.80
CA ALA A 225 -22.54 22.15 -28.43
C ALA A 225 -21.25 22.09 -27.59
N THR A 226 -21.12 23.00 -26.63
CA THR A 226 -19.95 23.12 -25.73
C THR A 226 -20.39 23.17 -24.26
N GLY A 227 -19.50 22.77 -23.35
CA GLY A 227 -19.66 22.88 -21.90
C GLY A 227 -20.97 22.27 -21.38
N ILE A 228 -21.74 23.05 -20.61
CA ILE A 228 -23.04 22.65 -20.03
C ILE A 228 -24.08 22.23 -21.06
N HIS A 229 -23.93 22.63 -22.33
CA HIS A 229 -24.91 22.38 -23.37
C HIS A 229 -24.69 21.06 -24.12
N THR A 230 -23.61 20.36 -23.81
CA THR A 230 -23.35 18.99 -24.33
C THR A 230 -24.28 17.98 -23.67
N GLU A 231 -24.50 16.82 -24.30
CA GLU A 231 -25.28 15.73 -23.69
C GLU A 231 -24.68 15.28 -22.35
N LEU A 232 -23.35 15.17 -22.28
CA LEU A 232 -22.65 14.85 -21.04
C LEU A 232 -22.77 15.97 -19.99
N GLY A 233 -22.81 17.24 -20.42
CA GLY A 233 -23.07 18.38 -19.55
C GLY A 233 -24.48 18.38 -18.97
N ASN A 234 -25.48 17.99 -19.76
CA ASN A 234 -26.85 17.81 -19.30
C ASN A 234 -26.95 16.69 -18.25
N ILE A 235 -26.27 15.55 -18.48
CA ILE A 235 -26.21 14.45 -17.51
C ILE A 235 -25.45 14.86 -16.23
N SER A 236 -24.33 15.57 -16.35
CA SER A 236 -23.55 16.06 -15.20
C SER A 236 -24.38 16.99 -14.31
N ASN A 237 -25.24 17.83 -14.88
CA ASN A 237 -26.20 18.63 -14.12
C ASN A 237 -27.21 17.79 -13.33
N LEU A 238 -27.60 16.62 -13.83
CA LEU A 238 -28.47 15.67 -13.13
C LEU A 238 -27.72 14.90 -12.03
N LEU A 239 -26.44 14.58 -12.24
CA LEU A 239 -25.60 13.78 -11.33
C LEU A 239 -24.92 14.57 -10.20
N ASN A 240 -24.93 15.90 -10.22
CA ASN A 240 -24.37 16.78 -9.18
C ASN A 240 -25.03 16.62 -7.77
N GLN A 241 -25.72 15.51 -7.51
CA GLN A 241 -26.39 15.14 -6.27
C GLN A 241 -25.81 13.87 -5.59
N VAL A 242 -24.74 13.25 -6.13
CA VAL A 242 -24.15 12.03 -5.56
C VAL A 242 -22.83 12.34 -4.84
N ASP A 243 -22.76 12.06 -3.53
CA ASP A 243 -21.58 12.28 -2.70
C ASP A 243 -20.39 11.36 -3.05
N SER A 244 -19.17 11.88 -2.95
CA SER A 244 -17.93 11.13 -3.19
C SER A 244 -17.56 10.18 -2.04
N LEU A 245 -16.98 9.01 -2.35
CA LEU A 245 -16.50 8.01 -1.38
C LEU A 245 -15.11 8.36 -0.80
N ASP A 246 -14.94 8.23 0.53
CA ASP A 246 -13.68 8.48 1.25
C ASP A 246 -12.54 7.48 0.93
N THR A 247 -11.29 7.93 1.03
CA THR A 247 -10.08 7.12 0.79
C THR A 247 -9.74 6.15 1.93
N PRO A 248 -8.94 5.08 1.68
CA PRO A 248 -8.49 4.18 2.74
C PRO A 248 -7.76 4.88 3.89
N LEU A 249 -6.78 5.76 3.61
CA LEU A 249 -6.11 6.56 4.63
C LEU A 249 -7.08 7.50 5.36
N GLN A 250 -7.99 8.17 4.65
CA GLN A 250 -9.00 9.01 5.31
C GLN A 250 -9.90 8.21 6.25
N ARG A 251 -10.30 7.00 5.86
CA ARG A 251 -11.07 6.09 6.74
C ARG A 251 -10.26 5.67 7.94
N GLN A 252 -9.00 5.29 7.77
CA GLN A 252 -8.12 4.93 8.90
C GLN A 252 -7.91 6.11 9.85
N ILE A 253 -7.73 7.33 9.33
CA ILE A 253 -7.61 8.54 10.14
C ILE A 253 -8.92 8.86 10.86
N ALA A 254 -10.07 8.74 10.18
CA ALA A 254 -11.38 8.99 10.78
C ALA A 254 -11.70 7.97 11.87
N GLN A 255 -11.41 6.69 11.64
CA GLN A 255 -11.52 5.63 12.63
C GLN A 255 -10.60 5.91 13.83
N PHE A 256 -9.32 6.20 13.56
CA PHE A 256 -8.36 6.55 14.60
C PHE A 256 -8.81 7.78 15.39
N GLY A 257 -9.30 8.83 14.73
CA GLY A 257 -9.81 10.04 15.37
C GLY A 257 -11.03 9.78 16.26
N ASN A 258 -11.96 8.93 15.81
CA ASN A 258 -13.12 8.53 16.60
C ASN A 258 -12.71 7.69 17.82
N GLU A 259 -11.86 6.69 17.64
CA GLU A 259 -11.33 5.85 18.73
C GLU A 259 -10.58 6.70 19.77
N LEU A 260 -9.72 7.62 19.30
CA LEU A 260 -8.98 8.56 20.12
C LEU A 260 -9.92 9.49 20.90
N THR A 261 -10.94 10.06 20.24
CA THR A 261 -11.93 10.93 20.87
C THR A 261 -12.68 10.20 21.99
N VAL A 262 -13.11 8.96 21.74
CA VAL A 262 -13.76 8.13 22.76
C VAL A 262 -12.82 7.86 23.93
N ALA A 263 -11.55 7.53 23.67
CA ALA A 263 -10.55 7.30 24.72
C ALA A 263 -10.30 8.55 25.57
N ILE A 264 -10.20 9.74 24.95
CA ILE A 264 -10.01 11.02 25.65
C ILE A 264 -11.22 11.35 26.52
N LEU A 265 -12.43 11.20 26.00
CA LEU A 265 -13.67 11.46 26.75
C LEU A 265 -13.81 10.51 27.94
N LEU A 266 -13.50 9.22 27.76
CA LEU A 266 -13.48 8.25 28.85
C LEU A 266 -12.45 8.63 29.93
N LEU A 267 -11.23 8.99 29.53
CA LEU A 267 -10.19 9.41 30.46
C LEU A 267 -10.61 10.65 31.26
N ALA A 268 -11.13 11.67 30.57
CA ALA A 268 -11.58 12.91 31.18
C ALA A 268 -12.78 12.67 32.13
N ALA A 269 -13.73 11.81 31.75
CA ALA A 269 -14.85 11.43 32.60
C ALA A 269 -14.40 10.66 33.86
N VAL A 270 -13.45 9.73 33.72
CA VAL A 270 -12.87 9.00 34.86
C VAL A 270 -12.15 9.96 35.80
N SER A 271 -11.34 10.88 35.27
CA SER A 271 -10.69 11.92 36.07
C SER A 271 -11.69 12.83 36.78
N PHE A 272 -12.78 13.23 36.11
CA PHE A 272 -13.87 14.02 36.69
C PHE A 272 -14.51 13.30 37.88
N VAL A 273 -14.96 12.06 37.68
CA VAL A 273 -15.61 11.25 38.73
C VAL A 273 -14.65 11.03 39.90
N PHE A 274 -13.38 10.72 39.62
CA PHE A 274 -12.38 10.56 40.65
C PHE A 274 -12.15 11.85 41.45
N GLY A 275 -11.96 12.99 40.78
CA GLY A 275 -11.72 14.27 41.44
C GLY A 275 -12.89 14.71 42.32
N VAL A 276 -14.12 14.56 41.86
CA VAL A 276 -15.31 14.95 42.63
C VAL A 276 -15.57 13.99 43.79
N TYR A 277 -15.63 12.68 43.53
CA TYR A 277 -16.10 11.71 44.54
C TYR A 277 -14.99 11.17 45.45
N VAL A 278 -13.74 11.13 44.99
CA VAL A 278 -12.60 10.61 45.77
C VAL A 278 -11.78 11.72 46.39
N ARG A 279 -11.53 12.81 45.65
CA ARG A 279 -10.73 13.96 46.15
C ARG A 279 -11.57 15.07 46.78
N GLY A 280 -12.87 15.12 46.49
CA GLY A 280 -13.77 16.14 47.04
C GLY A 280 -13.62 17.51 46.38
N TYR A 281 -13.07 17.59 45.16
CA TYR A 281 -12.98 18.84 44.42
C TYR A 281 -14.36 19.35 44.01
N ALA A 282 -14.46 20.68 43.85
CA ALA A 282 -15.68 21.29 43.35
C ALA A 282 -15.98 20.81 41.92
N MET A 283 -17.28 20.59 41.63
CA MET A 283 -17.71 20.15 40.30
C MET A 283 -17.27 21.13 39.20
N GLU A 284 -17.24 22.43 39.51
CA GLU A 284 -16.82 23.49 38.59
C GLU A 284 -15.33 23.39 38.24
N GLU A 285 -14.48 23.21 39.24
CA GLU A 285 -13.03 23.03 39.06
C GLU A 285 -12.73 21.76 38.25
N MET A 286 -13.42 20.66 38.56
CA MET A 286 -13.25 19.40 37.84
C MET A 286 -13.80 19.44 36.43
N PHE A 287 -14.87 20.20 36.18
CA PHE A 287 -15.39 20.42 34.85
C PHE A 287 -14.37 21.15 33.98
N MET A 288 -13.76 22.22 34.51
CA MET A 288 -12.68 22.94 33.82
C MET A 288 -11.45 22.06 33.59
N ALA A 289 -11.08 21.22 34.55
CA ALA A 289 -9.99 20.27 34.42
C ALA A 289 -10.27 19.19 33.35
N MET A 290 -11.50 18.67 33.29
CA MET A 290 -11.97 17.73 32.26
C MET A 290 -11.85 18.34 30.86
N VAL A 291 -12.31 19.58 30.67
CA VAL A 291 -12.19 20.32 29.40
C VAL A 291 -10.72 20.52 29.04
N SER A 292 -9.86 20.81 30.01
CA SER A 292 -8.42 20.99 29.80
C SER A 292 -7.72 19.71 29.35
N ILE A 293 -8.06 18.57 29.95
CA ILE A 293 -7.56 17.25 29.52
C ILE A 293 -7.99 16.96 28.08
N ALA A 294 -9.25 17.24 27.76
CA ALA A 294 -9.78 17.01 26.43
C ALA A 294 -9.08 17.88 25.37
N VAL A 295 -8.96 19.18 25.61
CA VAL A 295 -8.28 20.13 24.71
C VAL A 295 -6.79 19.84 24.58
N ALA A 296 -6.12 19.41 25.65
CA ALA A 296 -4.72 19.01 25.61
C ALA A 296 -4.50 17.75 24.76
N ALA A 297 -5.41 16.79 24.86
CA ALA A 297 -5.26 15.47 24.25
C ALA A 297 -5.72 15.41 22.79
N ILE A 298 -6.61 16.29 22.32
CA ILE A 298 -7.06 16.28 20.92
C ILE A 298 -5.98 16.89 20.00
N PRO A 299 -5.52 16.15 18.98
CA PRO A 299 -4.52 16.63 18.05
C PRO A 299 -5.17 17.47 16.93
N GLU A 300 -5.62 18.68 17.25
CA GLU A 300 -6.36 19.57 16.34
C GLU A 300 -5.60 19.89 15.04
N GLY A 301 -4.27 19.97 15.11
CA GLY A 301 -3.41 20.23 13.95
C GLY A 301 -3.23 19.03 13.00
N LEU A 302 -3.60 17.81 13.41
CA LEU A 302 -3.30 16.60 12.65
C LEU A 302 -3.97 16.57 11.27
N PRO A 303 -5.28 16.83 11.09
CA PRO A 303 -5.91 16.82 9.77
C PRO A 303 -5.30 17.84 8.80
N ALA A 304 -4.94 19.03 9.29
CA ALA A 304 -4.34 20.08 8.49
C ALA A 304 -2.92 19.68 8.03
N VAL A 305 -2.09 19.17 8.94
CA VAL A 305 -0.73 18.71 8.63
C VAL A 305 -0.74 17.60 7.60
N ILE A 306 -1.65 16.63 7.72
CA ILE A 306 -1.78 15.52 6.75
C ILE A 306 -2.07 16.05 5.34
N THR A 307 -3.02 16.98 5.23
CA THR A 307 -3.40 17.56 3.94
C THR A 307 -2.24 18.36 3.33
N ILE A 308 -1.46 19.08 4.15
CA ILE A 308 -0.27 19.82 3.71
C ILE A 308 0.83 18.85 3.24
N ILE A 309 1.11 17.77 3.98
CA ILE A 309 2.09 16.74 3.58
C ILE A 309 1.73 16.18 2.20
N LEU A 310 0.46 15.83 1.99
CA LEU A 310 -0.02 15.33 0.70
C LEU A 310 0.14 16.37 -0.41
N ALA A 311 -0.26 17.62 -0.16
CA ALA A 311 -0.16 18.69 -1.15
C ALA A 311 1.30 18.99 -1.54
N VAL A 312 2.21 19.06 -0.57
CA VAL A 312 3.65 19.26 -0.81
C VAL A 312 4.23 18.08 -1.60
N GLY A 313 3.85 16.85 -1.24
CA GLY A 313 4.26 15.64 -1.93
C GLY A 313 3.84 15.60 -3.40
N VAL A 314 2.56 15.89 -3.70
CA VAL A 314 2.07 15.97 -5.08
C VAL A 314 2.77 17.10 -5.85
N GLN A 315 3.03 18.24 -5.21
CA GLN A 315 3.76 19.32 -5.85
C GLN A 315 5.20 18.90 -6.23
N ARG A 316 5.87 18.12 -5.39
CA ARG A 316 7.21 17.56 -5.69
C ARG A 316 7.15 16.54 -6.84
N MET A 317 6.14 15.68 -6.87
CA MET A 317 5.90 14.75 -7.98
C MET A 317 5.69 15.51 -9.30
N ALA A 318 4.82 16.53 -9.30
CA ALA A 318 4.53 17.33 -10.50
C ALA A 318 5.76 18.06 -11.04
N ARG A 319 6.63 18.58 -10.15
CA ARG A 319 7.92 19.18 -10.55
C ARG A 319 8.89 18.18 -11.18
N ARG A 320 8.71 16.89 -10.91
CA ARG A 320 9.45 15.78 -11.53
C ARG A 320 8.58 15.06 -12.57
N HIS A 321 7.72 15.78 -13.28
CA HIS A 321 6.93 15.29 -14.41
C HIS A 321 5.81 14.28 -14.11
N ALA A 322 5.58 13.89 -12.85
CA ALA A 322 4.48 13.00 -12.43
C ALA A 322 3.27 13.81 -11.93
N ILE A 323 2.22 13.92 -12.76
CA ILE A 323 0.98 14.60 -12.37
C ILE A 323 -0.01 13.58 -11.82
N VAL A 324 -0.36 13.69 -10.54
CA VAL A 324 -1.37 12.84 -9.89
C VAL A 324 -2.74 13.51 -9.97
N ARG A 325 -3.71 12.82 -10.56
CA ARG A 325 -5.08 13.33 -10.78
C ARG A 325 -5.98 13.13 -9.55
N ASN A 326 -5.69 12.10 -8.76
CA ASN A 326 -6.48 11.72 -7.59
C ASN A 326 -5.56 11.51 -6.37
N LEU A 327 -5.80 12.25 -5.28
CA LEU A 327 -5.01 12.19 -4.04
C LEU A 327 -4.88 10.82 -3.35
N PRO A 328 -5.91 9.94 -3.31
CA PRO A 328 -5.75 8.58 -2.79
C PRO A 328 -4.65 7.78 -3.50
N ALA A 329 -4.41 8.03 -4.79
CA ALA A 329 -3.39 7.29 -5.55
C ALA A 329 -1.96 7.57 -5.05
N VAL A 330 -1.74 8.71 -4.40
CA VAL A 330 -0.46 9.10 -3.79
C VAL A 330 -0.04 8.13 -2.69
N GLU A 331 -1.00 7.65 -1.89
CA GLU A 331 -0.74 6.65 -0.85
C GLU A 331 -0.41 5.29 -1.47
N THR A 332 -1.22 4.87 -2.45
CA THR A 332 -1.07 3.59 -3.14
C THR A 332 0.28 3.48 -3.83
N LEU A 333 0.77 4.57 -4.43
CA LEU A 333 2.11 4.68 -5.03
C LEU A 333 3.23 4.23 -4.08
N GLY A 334 3.14 4.59 -2.80
CA GLY A 334 4.14 4.20 -1.79
C GLY A 334 4.15 2.69 -1.48
N SER A 335 3.09 1.97 -1.84
CA SER A 335 2.92 0.53 -1.56
C SER A 335 2.95 -0.34 -2.82
N VAL A 336 3.26 0.24 -3.98
CA VAL A 336 3.39 -0.51 -5.25
C VAL A 336 4.42 -1.62 -5.11
N SER A 337 4.00 -2.84 -5.44
CA SER A 337 4.85 -4.04 -5.39
C SER A 337 5.12 -4.63 -6.76
N VAL A 338 4.29 -4.33 -7.76
CA VAL A 338 4.48 -4.75 -9.15
C VAL A 338 4.22 -3.58 -10.08
N ILE A 339 5.14 -3.34 -11.01
CA ILE A 339 4.96 -2.38 -12.11
C ILE A 339 4.86 -3.16 -13.42
N CYS A 340 3.66 -3.20 -13.99
CA CYS A 340 3.41 -3.66 -15.34
C CYS A 340 3.66 -2.49 -16.30
N SER A 341 4.69 -2.58 -17.13
CA SER A 341 5.01 -1.53 -18.09
C SER A 341 4.83 -2.00 -19.52
N ASP A 342 4.23 -1.16 -20.35
CA ASP A 342 4.40 -1.29 -21.80
C ASP A 342 5.88 -1.04 -22.17
N LYS A 343 6.34 -1.69 -23.24
CA LYS A 343 7.70 -1.57 -23.75
C LYS A 343 7.86 -0.29 -24.57
N THR A 344 7.05 -0.15 -25.62
CA THR A 344 7.27 0.87 -26.65
C THR A 344 6.98 2.26 -26.08
N GLY A 345 7.92 3.19 -26.24
CA GLY A 345 7.76 4.60 -25.84
C GLY A 345 7.92 4.88 -24.35
N THR A 346 7.71 3.87 -23.50
CA THR A 346 7.88 3.95 -22.04
C THR A 346 9.25 3.47 -21.58
N LEU A 347 9.60 2.21 -21.87
CA LEU A 347 10.91 1.62 -21.53
C LEU A 347 11.94 1.89 -22.62
N THR A 348 11.46 2.07 -23.86
CA THR A 348 12.27 2.40 -25.04
C THR A 348 12.00 3.83 -25.49
N ARG A 349 12.85 4.37 -26.37
CA ARG A 349 12.68 5.72 -26.90
C ARG A 349 11.55 5.82 -27.94
N ASN A 350 11.14 4.68 -28.51
CA ASN A 350 10.30 4.62 -29.70
C ASN A 350 10.90 5.46 -30.84
N GLU A 351 12.22 5.31 -31.00
CA GLU A 351 13.05 5.95 -32.02
C GLU A 351 13.86 4.84 -32.68
N MET A 352 13.32 4.28 -33.76
CA MET A 352 13.98 3.19 -34.46
C MET A 352 15.38 3.63 -34.90
N THR A 353 16.39 2.84 -34.56
CA THR A 353 17.80 3.20 -34.76
C THR A 353 18.53 2.02 -35.39
N VAL A 354 19.33 2.26 -36.43
CA VAL A 354 20.25 1.23 -36.94
C VAL A 354 21.37 1.07 -35.92
N HIS A 355 21.53 -0.15 -35.42
CA HIS A 355 22.46 -0.48 -34.34
C HIS A 355 23.59 -1.41 -34.82
N SER A 356 23.35 -2.18 -35.88
CA SER A 356 24.39 -2.98 -36.51
C SER A 356 24.25 -3.02 -38.01
N VAL A 357 25.38 -3.08 -38.71
CA VAL A 357 25.45 -3.31 -40.15
C VAL A 357 26.36 -4.50 -40.39
N ALA A 358 25.89 -5.52 -41.11
CA ALA A 358 26.73 -6.64 -41.54
C ALA A 358 26.95 -6.57 -43.04
N ILE A 359 28.20 -6.54 -43.46
CA ILE A 359 28.63 -6.72 -44.85
C ILE A 359 29.40 -8.05 -44.95
N ALA A 360 29.71 -8.50 -46.16
CA ALA A 360 30.41 -9.77 -46.34
C ALA A 360 31.78 -9.76 -45.60
N GLY A 361 31.90 -10.59 -44.55
CA GLY A 361 33.11 -10.76 -43.76
C GLY A 361 33.39 -9.67 -42.71
N THR A 362 32.51 -8.69 -42.49
CA THR A 362 32.72 -7.63 -41.48
C THR A 362 31.41 -7.16 -40.87
N ASP A 363 31.36 -7.05 -39.54
CA ASP A 363 30.23 -6.48 -38.80
C ASP A 363 30.63 -5.11 -38.22
N PHE A 364 29.72 -4.15 -38.30
CA PHE A 364 29.85 -2.84 -37.70
C PHE A 364 28.77 -2.64 -36.63
N PHE A 365 29.18 -2.07 -35.50
CA PHE A 365 28.29 -1.47 -34.52
C PHE A 365 28.09 0.01 -34.86
N VAL A 366 26.87 0.52 -34.77
CA VAL A 366 26.55 1.91 -35.09
C VAL A 366 26.22 2.67 -33.81
N ASP A 367 27.03 3.67 -33.48
CA ASP A 367 26.82 4.53 -32.33
C ASP A 367 25.78 5.62 -32.63
N GLY A 368 25.21 6.20 -31.57
CA GLY A 368 24.26 7.31 -31.65
C GLY A 368 22.82 6.84 -31.82
N VAL A 369 21.90 7.48 -31.09
CA VAL A 369 20.48 7.11 -31.04
C VAL A 369 19.63 8.23 -31.63
N GLY A 370 18.50 7.86 -32.23
CA GLY A 370 17.56 8.81 -32.82
C GLY A 370 17.97 9.29 -34.22
N TYR A 371 17.35 10.38 -34.66
CA TYR A 371 17.38 10.81 -36.07
C TYR A 371 18.35 11.97 -36.37
N GLU A 372 19.13 12.42 -35.39
CA GLU A 372 20.04 13.56 -35.53
C GLU A 372 21.22 13.29 -36.50
N GLY A 373 21.48 12.04 -36.83
CA GLY A 373 22.60 11.64 -37.69
C GLY A 373 23.98 11.78 -37.02
N LEU A 374 24.02 11.98 -35.70
CA LEU A 374 25.23 12.00 -34.90
C LEU A 374 25.61 10.58 -34.46
N GLY A 375 26.90 10.26 -34.50
CA GLY A 375 27.43 8.93 -34.18
C GLY A 375 28.47 8.47 -35.18
N GLY A 376 28.91 7.22 -35.08
CA GLY A 376 29.94 6.64 -35.93
C GLY A 376 29.80 5.14 -36.04
N PHE A 377 30.73 4.52 -36.76
CA PHE A 377 30.79 3.07 -36.96
C PHE A 377 31.95 2.50 -36.18
N ASN A 378 31.74 1.41 -35.45
CA ASN A 378 32.78 0.71 -34.72
C ASN A 378 32.95 -0.70 -35.28
N MET A 379 34.20 -1.10 -35.50
CA MET A 379 34.61 -2.44 -35.91
C MET A 379 35.57 -2.97 -34.85
N ASP A 380 35.18 -4.04 -34.13
CA ASP A 380 35.97 -4.66 -33.05
C ASP A 380 36.51 -3.67 -31.99
N GLY A 381 35.69 -2.67 -31.62
CA GLY A 381 36.04 -1.65 -30.63
C GLY A 381 36.93 -0.51 -31.13
N LYS A 382 37.20 -0.44 -32.45
CA LYS A 382 37.88 0.70 -33.10
C LYS A 382 36.91 1.47 -33.99
N MET A 383 37.00 2.81 -33.96
CA MET A 383 36.24 3.64 -34.90
C MET A 383 36.66 3.33 -36.34
N ALA A 384 35.67 3.00 -37.17
CA ALA A 384 35.80 2.80 -38.59
C ALA A 384 35.44 4.11 -39.31
N ASN A 385 36.25 4.48 -40.31
CA ASN A 385 36.02 5.64 -41.14
C ASN A 385 35.20 5.23 -42.39
N PRO A 386 33.94 5.67 -42.56
CA PRO A 386 33.09 5.24 -43.68
C PRO A 386 33.68 5.44 -45.08
N PRO A 387 34.39 6.55 -45.40
CA PRO A 387 35.07 6.74 -46.69
C PRO A 387 36.14 5.68 -47.00
N GLU A 388 36.70 5.01 -46.00
CA GLU A 388 37.67 3.91 -46.17
C GLU A 388 37.00 2.54 -46.35
N GLN A 389 35.65 2.49 -46.29
CA GLN A 389 34.85 1.27 -46.40
C GLN A 389 33.84 1.39 -47.55
N PRO A 390 34.23 1.08 -48.81
CA PRO A 390 33.42 1.34 -50.00
C PRO A 390 32.03 0.67 -49.97
N ILE A 391 31.95 -0.59 -49.50
CA ILE A 391 30.70 -1.35 -49.41
C ILE A 391 29.74 -0.72 -48.38
N LEU A 392 30.28 -0.20 -47.27
CA LEU A 392 29.49 0.49 -46.26
C LEU A 392 28.91 1.80 -46.80
N LEU A 393 29.71 2.56 -47.56
CA LEU A 393 29.28 3.80 -48.19
C LEU A 393 28.18 3.54 -49.23
N GLU A 394 28.31 2.49 -50.04
CA GLU A 394 27.30 2.09 -51.03
C GLU A 394 25.99 1.66 -50.35
N LEU A 395 26.06 0.88 -49.27
CA LEU A 395 24.91 0.50 -48.46
C LEU A 395 24.24 1.72 -47.80
N ALA A 396 25.03 2.67 -47.30
CA ALA A 396 24.53 3.94 -46.76
C ALA A 396 23.85 4.79 -47.84
N ARG A 397 24.34 4.77 -49.08
CA ARG A 397 23.71 5.44 -50.21
C ARG A 397 22.34 4.85 -50.54
N ILE A 398 22.20 3.52 -50.56
CA ILE A 398 20.88 2.86 -50.71
C ILE A 398 19.93 3.30 -49.61
N SER A 399 20.43 3.41 -48.38
CA SER A 399 19.64 3.83 -47.22
C SER A 399 19.04 5.23 -47.37
N VAL A 400 19.68 6.10 -48.17
CA VAL A 400 19.21 7.46 -48.52
C VAL A 400 18.32 7.48 -49.76
N LEU A 401 18.68 6.73 -50.81
CA LEU A 401 18.04 6.79 -52.12
C LEU A 401 16.75 5.98 -52.20
N CYS A 402 16.75 4.77 -51.64
CA CYS A 402 15.57 3.90 -51.57
C CYS A 402 14.82 4.20 -50.27
N ASN A 403 14.25 5.40 -50.15
CA ASN A 403 13.70 5.92 -48.89
C ASN A 403 12.72 7.09 -49.11
N ASP A 404 11.53 7.04 -48.50
CA ASP A 404 10.49 8.05 -48.66
C ASP A 404 10.34 8.98 -47.44
N ALA A 405 11.08 8.72 -46.36
CA ALA A 405 11.09 9.58 -45.20
C ALA A 405 11.81 10.92 -45.46
N GLU A 406 11.49 11.90 -44.62
CA GLU A 406 12.11 13.21 -44.56
C GLU A 406 12.47 13.58 -43.12
N LEU A 407 13.62 14.21 -42.94
CA LEU A 407 14.09 14.75 -41.67
C LEU A 407 14.06 16.28 -41.76
N THR A 408 13.21 16.93 -40.97
CA THR A 408 13.13 18.40 -40.89
C THR A 408 13.67 18.91 -39.56
N TYR A 409 14.18 20.14 -39.53
CA TYR A 409 14.73 20.75 -38.32
C TYR A 409 13.81 21.88 -37.86
N LYS A 410 13.21 21.72 -36.67
CA LYS A 410 12.40 22.77 -36.01
C LYS A 410 12.96 23.01 -34.62
N ASP A 411 13.24 24.27 -34.29
CA ASP A 411 13.75 24.69 -32.97
C ASP A 411 14.99 23.91 -32.50
N GLY A 412 15.85 23.50 -33.43
CA GLY A 412 17.04 22.70 -33.14
C GLY A 412 16.81 21.20 -32.92
N GLN A 413 15.56 20.70 -33.06
CA GLN A 413 15.23 19.27 -33.00
C GLN A 413 14.91 18.69 -34.38
N VAL A 414 15.27 17.42 -34.58
CA VAL A 414 14.94 16.67 -35.80
C VAL A 414 13.53 16.10 -35.68
N VAL A 415 12.65 16.48 -36.59
CA VAL A 415 11.31 15.94 -36.73
C VAL A 415 11.29 15.00 -37.95
N LEU A 416 10.99 13.73 -37.69
CA LEU A 416 10.80 12.72 -38.72
C LEU A 416 9.38 12.85 -39.31
N HIS A 417 9.31 12.91 -40.64
CA HIS A 417 8.10 12.70 -41.41
C HIS A 417 8.26 11.39 -42.22
N GLY A 418 7.37 10.42 -42.02
CA GLY A 418 7.44 9.10 -42.65
C GLY A 418 7.63 7.94 -41.66
N ASP A 419 7.99 6.76 -42.16
CA ASP A 419 8.14 5.55 -41.35
C ASP A 419 9.43 5.59 -40.48
N PRO A 420 9.37 5.21 -39.18
CA PRO A 420 10.53 5.16 -38.29
C PRO A 420 11.71 4.32 -38.80
N THR A 421 11.44 3.21 -39.49
CA THR A 421 12.47 2.31 -40.07
C THR A 421 13.24 3.02 -41.17
N GLU A 422 12.53 3.80 -41.99
CA GLU A 422 13.13 4.60 -43.04
C GLU A 422 13.89 5.81 -42.50
N GLY A 423 13.34 6.49 -41.48
CA GLY A 423 14.05 7.54 -40.75
C GLY A 423 15.37 7.07 -40.15
N ALA A 424 15.40 5.85 -39.63
CA ALA A 424 16.62 5.23 -39.09
C ALA A 424 17.69 5.01 -40.16
N LEU A 425 17.29 4.62 -41.37
CA LEU A 425 18.18 4.44 -42.53
C LEU A 425 18.71 5.78 -43.06
N LEU A 426 17.91 6.85 -43.04
CA LEU A 426 18.39 8.20 -43.35
C LEU A 426 19.44 8.68 -42.34
N ALA A 427 19.18 8.43 -41.06
CA ALA A 427 20.15 8.74 -40.00
C ALA A 427 21.46 7.96 -40.19
N LEU A 428 21.39 6.68 -40.61
CA LEU A 428 22.56 5.88 -40.98
C LEU A 428 23.36 6.52 -42.13
N GLY A 429 22.67 6.98 -43.18
CA GLY A 429 23.29 7.69 -44.30
C GLY A 429 24.07 8.92 -43.85
N ARG A 430 23.48 9.75 -42.97
CA ARG A 430 24.15 10.93 -42.41
C ARG A 430 25.35 10.57 -41.52
N LYS A 431 25.25 9.51 -40.70
CA LYS A 431 26.38 9.00 -39.91
C LYS A 431 27.53 8.51 -40.80
N ALA A 432 27.24 8.04 -42.01
CA ALA A 432 28.25 7.65 -42.99
C ALA A 432 28.90 8.86 -43.70
N GLY A 433 28.48 10.09 -43.38
CA GLY A 433 28.99 11.33 -43.97
C GLY A 433 28.25 11.78 -45.24
N LEU A 434 27.11 11.18 -45.58
CA LEU A 434 26.32 11.57 -46.74
C LEU A 434 25.37 12.72 -46.39
N ASP A 435 25.33 13.75 -47.24
CA ASP A 435 24.28 14.76 -47.20
C ASP A 435 23.06 14.27 -47.99
N ILE A 436 21.87 14.30 -47.38
CA ILE A 436 20.64 13.70 -47.93
C ILE A 436 20.23 14.41 -49.22
N ALA A 437 20.23 15.75 -49.22
CA ALA A 437 19.78 16.54 -50.36
C ALA A 437 20.74 16.36 -51.54
N THR A 438 22.04 16.54 -51.29
CA THR A 438 23.08 16.38 -52.30
C THR A 438 23.08 14.98 -52.90
N THR A 439 22.95 13.93 -52.08
CA THR A 439 22.92 12.54 -52.57
C THR A 439 21.71 12.27 -53.47
N ARG A 440 20.53 12.82 -53.13
CA ARG A 440 19.30 12.68 -53.94
C ARG A 440 19.37 13.50 -55.24
N GLU A 441 20.10 14.61 -55.25
CA GLU A 441 20.38 15.40 -56.46
C GLU A 441 21.37 14.70 -57.40
N GLU A 442 22.45 14.12 -56.84
CA GLU A 442 23.45 13.35 -57.60
C GLU A 442 22.84 12.11 -58.27
N PHE A 443 21.86 11.48 -57.60
CA PHE A 443 21.16 10.27 -58.07
C PHE A 443 19.66 10.49 -58.15
N SER A 444 19.23 11.19 -59.20
CA SER A 444 17.81 11.47 -59.48
C SER A 444 16.96 10.20 -59.48
N ARG A 445 15.87 10.18 -58.72
CA ARG A 445 14.92 9.05 -58.71
C ARG A 445 14.01 9.17 -59.95
N LEU A 446 14.04 8.16 -60.80
CA LEU A 446 13.19 8.08 -62.00
C LEU A 446 11.83 7.45 -61.68
N ASP A 447 11.83 6.33 -60.94
CA ASP A 447 10.62 5.59 -60.60
C ASP A 447 10.81 4.75 -59.31
N ALA A 448 9.73 4.24 -58.74
CA ALA A 448 9.75 3.43 -57.51
C ALA A 448 8.61 2.39 -57.45
N ILE A 449 8.94 1.23 -56.87
CA ILE A 449 7.97 0.27 -56.36
C ILE A 449 7.91 0.48 -54.83
N PRO A 450 6.84 1.10 -54.31
CA PRO A 450 6.71 1.39 -52.88
C PRO A 450 6.60 0.09 -52.06
N PHE A 451 6.85 0.17 -50.76
CA PHE A 451 6.71 -0.99 -49.89
C PHE A 451 5.25 -1.40 -49.70
N GLU A 452 4.92 -2.66 -49.98
CA GLU A 452 3.68 -3.29 -49.49
C GLU A 452 3.94 -4.59 -48.74
N SER A 453 3.05 -4.92 -47.79
CA SER A 453 3.12 -6.14 -46.97
C SER A 453 3.07 -7.43 -47.80
N GLY A 454 2.46 -7.39 -49.00
CA GLY A 454 2.37 -8.54 -49.89
C GLY A 454 3.73 -9.00 -50.42
N HIS A 455 4.59 -8.08 -50.84
CA HIS A 455 5.91 -8.39 -51.42
C HIS A 455 7.10 -8.10 -50.47
N ARG A 456 6.90 -7.33 -49.39
CA ARG A 456 7.85 -7.14 -48.27
C ARG A 456 9.21 -6.50 -48.65
N PHE A 457 9.26 -5.73 -49.74
CA PHE A 457 10.43 -4.93 -50.14
C PHE A 457 9.99 -3.62 -50.80
N MET A 458 10.91 -2.67 -50.93
CA MET A 458 10.80 -1.44 -51.72
C MET A 458 11.95 -1.41 -52.73
N ALA A 459 11.69 -0.93 -53.95
CA ALA A 459 12.71 -0.73 -54.96
C ALA A 459 12.62 0.68 -55.56
N THR A 460 13.76 1.31 -55.84
CA THR A 460 13.81 2.60 -56.54
C THR A 460 14.80 2.54 -57.70
N LEU A 461 14.42 3.14 -58.82
CA LEU A 461 15.29 3.35 -59.97
C LEU A 461 15.90 4.75 -59.88
N ASN A 462 17.23 4.81 -59.82
CA ASN A 462 17.98 6.05 -59.68
C ASN A 462 19.00 6.19 -60.80
N GLN A 463 19.16 7.39 -61.35
CA GLN A 463 20.14 7.71 -62.38
C GLN A 463 21.17 8.70 -61.85
N GLY A 464 22.44 8.29 -61.87
CA GLY A 464 23.58 9.14 -61.52
C GLY A 464 24.05 10.00 -62.70
N VAL A 465 24.59 11.19 -62.43
CA VAL A 465 25.10 12.09 -63.47
C VAL A 465 26.29 11.45 -64.21
N GLY A 466 26.08 10.97 -65.43
CA GLY A 466 27.12 10.33 -66.26
C GLY A 466 27.41 8.87 -65.90
N GLU A 467 26.62 8.26 -65.02
CA GLU A 467 26.73 6.86 -64.60
C GLU A 467 25.59 6.00 -65.18
N GLN A 468 25.69 4.67 -65.02
CA GLN A 468 24.59 3.75 -65.35
C GLN A 468 23.43 3.92 -64.36
N SER A 469 22.20 3.69 -64.82
CA SER A 469 21.03 3.64 -63.93
C SER A 469 21.17 2.47 -62.95
N LEU A 470 20.77 2.67 -61.69
CA LEU A 470 20.85 1.66 -60.63
C LEU A 470 19.46 1.42 -60.04
N ILE A 471 19.13 0.16 -59.81
CA ILE A 471 17.95 -0.25 -59.04
C ILE A 471 18.42 -0.56 -57.62
N HIS A 472 17.93 0.22 -56.67
CA HIS A 472 18.19 0.07 -55.25
C HIS A 472 17.04 -0.67 -54.58
N LEU A 473 17.35 -1.72 -53.84
CA LEU A 473 16.36 -2.59 -53.20
C LEU A 473 16.60 -2.64 -51.69
N LYS A 474 15.54 -2.48 -50.90
CA LYS A 474 15.54 -2.75 -49.46
C LYS A 474 14.32 -3.56 -49.05
N GLY A 475 14.44 -4.44 -48.07
CA GLY A 475 13.28 -5.20 -47.61
C GLY A 475 13.58 -6.27 -46.57
N ALA A 476 12.57 -7.11 -46.32
CA ALA A 476 12.72 -8.28 -45.46
C ALA A 476 13.83 -9.21 -46.02
N PRO A 477 14.72 -9.75 -45.17
CA PRO A 477 15.84 -10.56 -45.61
C PRO A 477 15.43 -11.73 -46.51
N GLU A 478 14.34 -12.44 -46.20
CA GLU A 478 13.91 -13.58 -47.03
C GLU A 478 13.46 -13.15 -48.43
N ALA A 479 12.80 -11.99 -48.54
CA ALA A 479 12.33 -11.46 -49.82
C ALA A 479 13.49 -10.97 -50.68
N VAL A 480 14.43 -10.22 -50.09
CA VAL A 480 15.59 -9.66 -50.81
C VAL A 480 16.60 -10.76 -51.18
N LEU A 481 16.92 -11.68 -50.26
CA LEU A 481 17.82 -12.82 -50.55
C LEU A 481 17.25 -13.75 -51.63
N GLY A 482 15.93 -13.78 -51.81
CA GLY A 482 15.26 -14.49 -52.90
C GLY A 482 15.52 -13.87 -54.28
N LEU A 483 15.81 -12.57 -54.35
CA LEU A 483 16.08 -11.81 -55.58
C LEU A 483 17.58 -11.65 -55.89
N CYS A 484 18.45 -11.95 -54.93
CA CYS A 484 19.90 -11.84 -55.08
C CYS A 484 20.54 -13.14 -55.61
N SER A 485 21.42 -13.01 -56.60
CA SER A 485 22.29 -14.09 -57.10
C SER A 485 23.75 -13.92 -56.66
N ARG A 486 24.14 -12.69 -56.32
CA ARG A 486 25.52 -12.30 -55.96
C ARG A 486 25.57 -11.57 -54.62
N GLN A 487 26.77 -11.44 -54.07
CA GLN A 487 27.08 -10.60 -52.91
C GLN A 487 28.35 -9.78 -53.17
N ARG A 488 28.40 -8.56 -52.62
CA ARG A 488 29.56 -7.67 -52.73
C ARG A 488 30.60 -8.02 -51.66
N GLU A 489 31.81 -8.34 -52.09
CA GLU A 489 32.99 -8.55 -51.24
C GLU A 489 34.10 -7.55 -51.57
N LYS A 490 35.12 -7.45 -50.72
CA LYS A 490 36.27 -6.54 -50.94
C LYS A 490 37.02 -6.82 -52.25
N THR A 491 36.97 -8.05 -52.75
CA THR A 491 37.62 -8.51 -53.99
C THR A 491 36.70 -8.45 -55.22
N GLY A 492 35.44 -8.04 -55.08
CA GLY A 492 34.44 -7.96 -56.15
C GLY A 492 33.13 -8.70 -55.82
N ASP A 493 32.30 -8.93 -56.84
CA ASP A 493 31.00 -9.60 -56.70
C ASP A 493 31.12 -11.13 -56.84
N ASN A 494 30.84 -11.87 -55.77
CA ASN A 494 30.87 -13.33 -55.71
C ASN A 494 29.46 -13.94 -55.63
N ALA A 495 29.34 -15.26 -55.78
CA ALA A 495 28.07 -15.97 -55.62
C ALA A 495 27.51 -15.81 -54.19
N LEU A 496 26.19 -15.65 -54.06
CA LEU A 496 25.55 -15.43 -52.76
C LEU A 496 25.68 -16.65 -51.82
N ALA A 497 26.30 -16.47 -50.67
CA ALA A 497 26.41 -17.48 -49.61
C ALA A 497 25.17 -17.46 -48.71
N LYS A 498 24.06 -18.09 -49.14
CA LYS A 498 22.76 -18.02 -48.44
C LYS A 498 22.81 -18.46 -46.97
N ASP A 499 23.51 -19.55 -46.65
CA ASP A 499 23.57 -20.07 -45.27
C ASP A 499 24.28 -19.10 -44.30
N TYR A 500 25.33 -18.43 -44.77
CA TYR A 500 26.02 -17.40 -44.00
C TYR A 500 25.09 -16.24 -43.65
N TRP A 501 24.33 -15.74 -44.62
CA TRP A 501 23.40 -14.63 -44.42
C TRP A 501 22.20 -15.02 -43.55
N HIS A 502 21.65 -16.22 -43.69
CA HIS A 502 20.62 -16.72 -42.77
C HIS A 502 21.13 -16.77 -41.33
N GLY A 503 22.36 -17.26 -41.11
CA GLY A 503 22.99 -17.24 -39.78
C GLY A 503 23.15 -15.82 -39.21
N LYS A 504 23.50 -14.84 -40.06
CA LYS A 504 23.59 -13.42 -39.65
C LYS A 504 22.23 -12.81 -39.31
N VAL A 505 21.20 -13.09 -40.10
CA VAL A 505 19.81 -12.67 -39.80
C VAL A 505 19.37 -13.21 -38.45
N GLN A 506 19.61 -14.50 -38.18
CA GLN A 506 19.26 -15.11 -36.90
C GLN A 506 20.04 -14.47 -35.73
N ALA A 507 21.36 -14.28 -35.87
CA ALA A 507 22.18 -13.68 -34.82
C ALA A 507 21.78 -12.23 -34.51
N MET A 508 21.35 -11.44 -35.51
CA MET A 508 20.80 -10.09 -35.29
C MET A 508 19.42 -10.15 -34.63
N ALA A 509 18.54 -11.06 -35.07
CA ALA A 509 17.22 -11.25 -34.48
C ALA A 509 17.29 -11.68 -33.00
N GLU A 510 18.25 -12.54 -32.63
CA GLU A 510 18.50 -12.95 -31.23
C GLU A 510 18.95 -11.79 -30.33
N LYS A 511 19.54 -10.74 -30.92
CA LYS A 511 19.85 -9.47 -30.23
C LYS A 511 18.65 -8.53 -30.15
N GLY A 512 17.48 -8.96 -30.60
CA GLY A 512 16.25 -8.17 -30.64
C GLY A 512 16.18 -7.17 -31.78
N GLN A 513 16.99 -7.34 -32.83
CA GLN A 513 17.05 -6.40 -33.94
C GLN A 513 16.08 -6.82 -35.05
N ARG A 514 15.34 -5.86 -35.60
CA ARG A 514 14.62 -5.98 -36.86
C ARG A 514 15.63 -5.88 -38.00
N VAL A 515 15.74 -6.91 -38.82
CA VAL A 515 16.76 -6.97 -39.88
C VAL A 515 16.17 -6.54 -41.22
N LEU A 516 16.88 -5.69 -41.96
CA LEU A 516 16.62 -5.36 -43.36
C LEU A 516 17.81 -5.74 -44.22
N ALA A 517 17.55 -6.27 -45.41
CA ALA A 517 18.57 -6.53 -46.42
C ALA A 517 18.56 -5.42 -47.47
N LEU A 518 19.75 -5.01 -47.91
CA LEU A 518 19.96 -3.98 -48.93
C LEU A 518 20.75 -4.58 -50.10
N ALA A 519 20.25 -4.38 -51.32
CA ALA A 519 20.83 -4.93 -52.53
C ALA A 519 20.73 -3.93 -53.70
N VAL A 520 21.61 -4.10 -54.68
CA VAL A 520 21.69 -3.24 -55.87
C VAL A 520 21.76 -4.06 -57.14
N LYS A 521 21.23 -3.51 -58.22
CA LYS A 521 21.32 -4.07 -59.58
C LYS A 521 21.56 -2.93 -60.57
N SER A 522 22.48 -3.12 -61.50
CA SER A 522 22.64 -2.18 -62.63
C SER A 522 21.48 -2.31 -63.60
N ALA A 523 20.94 -1.18 -64.06
CA ALA A 523 19.93 -1.09 -65.09
C ALA A 523 20.52 -0.44 -66.37
N PRO A 524 20.12 -0.93 -67.56
CA PRO A 524 20.43 -0.24 -68.81
C PRO A 524 19.94 1.21 -68.81
N LEU A 525 20.68 2.11 -69.48
CA LEU A 525 20.38 3.55 -69.56
C LEU A 525 19.02 3.88 -70.19
N GLU A 526 18.40 2.92 -70.89
CA GLU A 526 17.16 3.09 -71.64
C GLU A 526 15.89 2.81 -70.80
N ILE A 527 16.03 2.37 -69.56
CA ILE A 527 14.89 2.09 -68.67
C ILE A 527 14.59 3.35 -67.84
N ASP A 528 13.39 3.91 -68.00
CA ASP A 528 12.85 5.04 -67.23
C ASP A 528 11.69 4.64 -66.30
N GLN A 529 11.14 3.43 -66.44
CA GLN A 529 10.06 2.88 -65.61
C GLN A 529 10.47 1.58 -64.89
N LEU A 530 10.02 1.42 -63.64
CA LEU A 530 10.36 0.29 -62.78
C LEU A 530 9.16 -0.66 -62.63
N GLU A 531 9.13 -1.71 -63.45
CA GLU A 531 8.12 -2.79 -63.36
C GLU A 531 8.61 -3.99 -62.52
N PHE A 532 7.69 -4.81 -62.01
CA PHE A 532 8.03 -6.06 -61.30
C PHE A 532 8.83 -7.04 -62.18
N SER A 533 8.64 -7.02 -63.50
CA SER A 533 9.42 -7.79 -64.48
C SER A 533 10.92 -7.43 -64.45
N SER A 534 11.24 -6.15 -64.18
CA SER A 534 12.61 -5.63 -64.08
C SER A 534 13.38 -6.15 -62.86
N LEU A 535 12.67 -6.74 -61.88
CA LEU A 535 13.25 -7.33 -60.67
C LEU A 535 13.77 -8.76 -60.85
N GLY A 536 13.71 -9.32 -62.07
CA GLY A 536 14.23 -10.67 -62.40
C GLY A 536 15.66 -10.87 -61.88
N GLY A 537 15.86 -11.98 -61.15
CA GLY A 537 16.97 -12.22 -60.23
C GLY A 537 18.35 -12.01 -60.86
N ASP A 538 19.04 -10.98 -60.39
CA ASP A 538 20.44 -10.63 -60.66
C ASP A 538 20.93 -9.52 -59.70
N PHE A 539 20.31 -9.39 -58.53
CA PHE A 539 20.75 -8.42 -57.53
C PHE A 539 22.04 -8.87 -56.84
N THR A 540 22.91 -7.90 -56.55
CA THR A 540 24.06 -8.05 -55.66
C THR A 540 23.66 -7.58 -54.27
N LEU A 541 23.68 -8.48 -53.29
CA LEU A 541 23.49 -8.14 -51.88
C LEU A 541 24.69 -7.34 -51.36
N LEU A 542 24.44 -6.19 -50.76
CA LEU A 542 25.49 -5.39 -50.11
C LEU A 542 25.63 -5.75 -48.62
N GLY A 543 24.51 -5.97 -47.93
CA GLY A 543 24.53 -6.31 -46.52
C GLY A 543 23.18 -6.27 -45.83
N LEU A 544 23.24 -6.38 -44.50
CA LEU A 544 22.10 -6.35 -43.60
C LEU A 544 22.22 -5.16 -42.64
N CYS A 545 21.11 -4.48 -42.38
CA CYS A 545 20.95 -3.52 -41.30
C CYS A 545 20.10 -4.12 -40.18
N GLY A 546 20.66 -4.20 -38.97
CA GLY A 546 19.93 -4.54 -37.75
C GLY A 546 19.45 -3.26 -37.08
N LEU A 547 18.13 -3.06 -37.07
CA LEU A 547 17.46 -1.93 -36.43
C LEU A 547 16.89 -2.34 -35.08
N ILE A 548 16.92 -1.44 -34.11
CA ILE A 548 16.35 -1.67 -32.78
C ILE A 548 15.63 -0.41 -32.32
N ASP A 549 14.60 -0.58 -31.50
CA ASP A 549 14.08 0.49 -30.66
C ASP A 549 14.82 0.42 -29.31
N PRO A 550 15.84 1.27 -29.08
CA PRO A 550 16.75 1.08 -27.96
C PRO A 550 16.08 1.39 -26.61
N PRO A 551 16.43 0.64 -25.55
CA PRO A 551 16.01 0.96 -24.20
C PRO A 551 16.58 2.32 -23.77
N ARG A 552 15.84 3.02 -22.92
CA ARG A 552 16.30 4.26 -22.28
C ARG A 552 17.35 3.92 -21.22
N GLU A 553 18.47 4.65 -21.19
CA GLU A 553 19.50 4.45 -20.15
C GLU A 553 18.92 4.67 -18.76
N GLU A 554 18.07 5.68 -18.62
CA GLU A 554 17.36 5.99 -17.38
C GLU A 554 16.36 4.90 -17.00
N ALA A 555 15.74 4.20 -17.97
CA ALA A 555 14.86 3.08 -17.69
C ALA A 555 15.64 1.86 -17.15
N ILE A 556 16.84 1.58 -17.67
CA ILE A 556 17.70 0.51 -17.15
C ILE A 556 18.04 0.77 -15.67
N ARG A 557 18.43 2.01 -15.33
CA ARG A 557 18.73 2.39 -13.93
C ARG A 557 17.47 2.30 -13.05
N ALA A 558 16.35 2.79 -13.54
CA ALA A 558 15.07 2.77 -12.84
C ALA A 558 14.58 1.34 -12.55
N VAL A 559 14.70 0.40 -13.50
CA VAL A 559 14.37 -1.02 -13.26
C VAL A 559 15.28 -1.62 -12.19
N HIS A 560 16.58 -1.29 -12.22
CA HIS A 560 17.52 -1.74 -11.19
C HIS A 560 17.13 -1.21 -9.79
N GLU A 561 16.76 0.07 -9.68
CA GLU A 561 16.27 0.67 -8.44
C GLU A 561 14.97 0.02 -7.94
N CYS A 562 14.02 -0.28 -8.84
CA CYS A 562 12.82 -1.05 -8.51
C CYS A 562 13.16 -2.40 -7.88
N HIS A 563 14.07 -3.16 -8.49
CA HIS A 563 14.50 -4.45 -7.96
C HIS A 563 15.18 -4.33 -6.59
N GLN A 564 16.00 -3.30 -6.36
CA GLN A 564 16.57 -3.01 -5.03
C GLN A 564 15.50 -2.68 -3.99
N ALA A 565 14.43 -2.01 -4.41
CA ALA A 565 13.28 -1.65 -3.59
C ALA A 565 12.26 -2.78 -3.38
N GLY A 566 12.55 -3.99 -3.89
CA GLY A 566 11.66 -5.15 -3.82
C GLY A 566 10.41 -5.04 -4.70
N ILE A 567 10.42 -4.17 -5.72
CA ILE A 567 9.34 -3.99 -6.69
C ILE A 567 9.64 -4.86 -7.91
N CYS A 568 8.71 -5.72 -8.30
CA CYS A 568 8.84 -6.54 -9.50
C CYS A 568 8.41 -5.72 -10.74
N VAL A 569 9.28 -5.62 -11.74
CA VAL A 569 8.93 -4.99 -13.03
C VAL A 569 8.54 -6.08 -14.02
N LYS A 570 7.36 -5.94 -14.64
CA LYS A 570 6.84 -6.85 -15.66
C LYS A 570 6.67 -6.10 -16.98
N MET A 571 7.28 -6.62 -18.03
CA MET A 571 7.16 -6.07 -19.38
C MET A 571 6.01 -6.74 -20.12
N ILE A 572 5.09 -5.94 -20.65
CA ILE A 572 3.99 -6.41 -21.50
C ILE A 572 4.14 -5.74 -22.87
N THR A 573 4.20 -6.53 -23.95
CA THR A 573 4.42 -6.00 -25.30
C THR A 573 3.66 -6.81 -26.36
N GLY A 574 3.36 -6.14 -27.48
CA GLY A 574 2.86 -6.77 -28.70
C GLY A 574 3.96 -7.45 -29.54
N ASP A 575 5.23 -7.22 -29.22
CA ASP A 575 6.36 -7.77 -29.97
C ASP A 575 6.44 -9.30 -29.92
N HIS A 576 7.22 -9.86 -30.84
CA HIS A 576 7.60 -11.27 -30.80
C HIS A 576 8.41 -11.61 -29.55
N GLY A 577 8.21 -12.83 -29.03
CA GLY A 577 8.86 -13.29 -27.79
C GLY A 577 10.38 -13.19 -27.77
N VAL A 578 11.06 -13.47 -28.90
CA VAL A 578 12.53 -13.36 -28.98
C VAL A 578 13.00 -11.91 -28.78
N THR A 579 12.38 -10.96 -29.47
CA THR A 579 12.68 -9.53 -29.35
C THR A 579 12.35 -9.00 -27.96
N ALA A 580 11.17 -9.36 -27.43
CA ALA A 580 10.75 -8.97 -26.09
C ALA A 580 11.75 -9.46 -25.02
N ASN A 581 12.21 -10.71 -25.13
CA ASN A 581 13.20 -11.28 -24.21
C ASN A 581 14.56 -10.57 -24.30
N ALA A 582 15.01 -10.25 -25.52
CA ALA A 582 16.28 -9.56 -25.73
C ALA A 582 16.26 -8.16 -25.10
N ILE A 583 15.19 -7.38 -25.31
CA ILE A 583 15.02 -6.05 -24.69
C ILE A 583 14.86 -6.17 -23.17
N ALA A 584 14.08 -7.14 -22.69
CA ALA A 584 13.92 -7.38 -21.26
C ALA A 584 15.26 -7.65 -20.57
N ARG A 585 16.12 -8.50 -21.16
CA ARG A 585 17.47 -8.75 -20.63
C ARG A 585 18.34 -7.50 -20.56
N GLN A 586 18.27 -6.62 -21.57
CA GLN A 586 19.02 -5.35 -21.55
C GLN A 586 18.54 -4.41 -20.44
N LEU A 587 17.24 -4.41 -20.14
CA LEU A 587 16.63 -3.65 -19.04
C LEU A 587 16.84 -4.31 -17.67
N GLY A 588 17.34 -5.55 -17.62
CA GLY A 588 17.43 -6.34 -16.39
C GLY A 588 16.09 -6.91 -15.92
N ILE A 589 15.09 -7.01 -16.80
CA ILE A 589 13.77 -7.61 -16.56
C ILE A 589 13.81 -9.10 -16.97
N GLY A 590 13.36 -9.97 -16.07
CA GLY A 590 13.40 -11.43 -16.27
C GLY A 590 14.73 -12.08 -15.88
N GLY A 591 14.76 -13.41 -15.85
CA GLY A 591 15.95 -14.17 -15.42
C GLY A 591 15.75 -15.63 -15.04
N GLY A 592 14.51 -16.14 -15.01
CA GLY A 592 14.21 -17.54 -14.65
C GLY A 592 13.27 -18.30 -15.58
N TYR A 593 12.49 -17.61 -16.43
CA TYR A 593 11.48 -18.21 -17.29
C TYR A 593 11.45 -17.56 -18.69
N PRO A 594 11.10 -18.31 -19.75
CA PRO A 594 10.90 -17.75 -21.08
C PRO A 594 9.69 -16.79 -21.11
N PRO A 595 9.62 -15.85 -22.08
CA PRO A 595 8.45 -14.99 -22.23
C PRO A 595 7.18 -15.81 -22.44
N MET A 596 6.12 -15.41 -21.75
CA MET A 596 4.80 -15.98 -21.95
C MET A 596 4.12 -15.31 -23.15
N LEU A 597 3.63 -16.12 -24.09
CA LEU A 597 2.96 -15.61 -25.29
C LEU A 597 1.46 -15.39 -25.02
N GLY A 598 0.84 -14.41 -25.69
CA GLY A 598 -0.61 -14.15 -25.56
C GLY A 598 -1.50 -15.39 -25.77
N VAL A 599 -1.13 -16.27 -26.71
CA VAL A 599 -1.83 -17.55 -26.97
C VAL A 599 -1.74 -18.55 -25.81
N GLU A 600 -0.75 -18.42 -24.93
CA GLU A 600 -0.61 -19.24 -23.73
C GLU A 600 -1.48 -18.66 -22.61
N ILE A 601 -1.56 -17.34 -22.50
CA ILE A 601 -2.46 -16.64 -21.56
C ILE A 601 -3.92 -17.02 -21.81
N GLU A 602 -4.35 -17.14 -23.07
CA GLU A 602 -5.71 -17.55 -23.44
C GLU A 602 -6.07 -18.97 -23.00
N LYS A 603 -5.09 -19.88 -23.03
CA LYS A 603 -5.30 -21.29 -22.64
C LYS A 603 -5.36 -21.48 -21.13
N LEU A 604 -4.83 -20.54 -20.35
CA LEU A 604 -4.79 -20.63 -18.89
C LEU A 604 -6.09 -20.12 -18.28
N SER A 605 -6.62 -20.89 -17.32
CA SER A 605 -7.67 -20.40 -16.42
C SER A 605 -7.14 -19.31 -15.51
N ASP A 606 -7.99 -18.42 -15.01
CA ASP A 606 -7.55 -17.27 -14.19
C ASP A 606 -6.79 -17.69 -12.93
N ARG A 607 -7.17 -18.83 -12.32
CA ARG A 607 -6.43 -19.40 -11.18
C ARG A 607 -5.04 -19.87 -11.57
N ALA A 608 -4.87 -20.50 -12.73
CA ALA A 608 -3.56 -20.93 -13.23
C ALA A 608 -2.70 -19.73 -13.66
N LEU A 609 -3.32 -18.74 -14.32
CA LEU A 609 -2.69 -17.48 -14.69
C LEU A 609 -2.16 -16.73 -13.47
N ALA A 610 -2.92 -16.67 -12.38
CA ALA A 610 -2.51 -16.04 -11.12
C ALA A 610 -1.27 -16.68 -10.48
N TRP A 611 -0.97 -17.96 -10.75
CA TRP A 611 0.30 -18.58 -10.34
C TRP A 611 1.41 -18.33 -11.35
N ALA A 612 1.10 -18.38 -12.65
CA ALA A 612 2.07 -18.19 -13.72
C ALA A 612 2.62 -16.76 -13.77
N VAL A 613 1.76 -15.76 -13.54
CA VAL A 613 2.12 -14.33 -13.57
C VAL A 613 3.09 -13.94 -12.45
N MET A 614 3.12 -14.69 -11.35
CA MET A 614 4.09 -14.47 -10.27
C MET A 614 5.51 -14.92 -10.65
N LYS A 615 5.65 -15.84 -11.60
CA LYS A 615 6.94 -16.39 -12.06
C LYS A 615 7.46 -15.74 -13.33
N ASN A 616 6.57 -15.32 -14.22
CA ASN A 616 6.91 -14.75 -15.52
C ASN A 616 6.91 -13.22 -15.46
N ASP A 617 7.93 -12.61 -16.04
CA ASP A 617 8.11 -11.14 -16.05
C ASP A 617 7.98 -10.52 -17.45
N VAL A 618 7.95 -11.34 -18.50
CA VAL A 618 7.86 -10.88 -19.89
C VAL A 618 6.66 -11.53 -20.56
N PHE A 619 5.74 -10.70 -21.06
CA PHE A 619 4.52 -11.12 -21.76
C PHE A 619 4.54 -10.53 -23.17
N ALA A 620 4.60 -11.40 -24.18
CA ALA A 620 4.82 -11.03 -25.57
C ALA A 620 3.61 -11.39 -26.45
N ARG A 621 3.42 -10.67 -27.56
CA ARG A 621 2.20 -10.72 -28.38
C ARG A 621 0.92 -10.62 -27.55
N SER A 622 0.93 -9.74 -26.56
CA SER A 622 -0.20 -9.56 -25.64
C SER A 622 -1.28 -8.68 -26.25
N SER A 623 -2.53 -9.11 -26.12
CA SER A 623 -3.70 -8.31 -26.50
C SER A 623 -4.10 -7.36 -25.36
N PRO A 624 -4.96 -6.35 -25.63
CA PRO A 624 -5.52 -5.48 -24.60
C PRO A 624 -6.25 -6.25 -23.49
N ALA A 625 -7.00 -7.29 -23.87
CA ALA A 625 -7.68 -8.18 -22.92
C ALA A 625 -6.69 -8.95 -22.04
N HIS A 626 -5.52 -9.33 -22.57
CA HIS A 626 -4.48 -9.98 -21.79
C HIS A 626 -3.89 -9.02 -20.75
N LYS A 627 -3.66 -7.74 -21.09
CA LYS A 627 -3.18 -6.72 -20.13
C LYS A 627 -4.11 -6.63 -18.91
N LEU A 628 -5.42 -6.55 -19.13
CA LEU A 628 -6.42 -6.53 -18.05
C LEU A 628 -6.36 -7.80 -17.19
N ARG A 629 -6.39 -8.99 -17.82
CA ARG A 629 -6.33 -10.27 -17.10
C ARG A 629 -5.05 -10.43 -16.27
N LEU A 630 -3.90 -9.92 -16.76
CA LEU A 630 -2.64 -9.94 -16.02
C LEU A 630 -2.70 -9.07 -14.76
N VAL A 631 -3.28 -7.86 -14.85
CA VAL A 631 -3.49 -6.97 -13.70
C VAL A 631 -4.38 -7.65 -12.66
N GLU A 632 -5.52 -8.21 -13.07
CA GLU A 632 -6.44 -8.90 -12.16
C GLU A 632 -5.81 -10.13 -11.49
N ALA A 633 -5.04 -10.91 -12.26
CA ALA A 633 -4.34 -12.07 -11.75
C ALA A 633 -3.32 -11.69 -10.66
N LEU A 634 -2.58 -10.59 -10.84
CA LEU A 634 -1.65 -10.06 -9.85
C LEU A 634 -2.38 -9.54 -8.60
N GLN A 635 -3.44 -8.77 -8.78
CA GLN A 635 -4.28 -8.26 -7.69
C GLN A 635 -4.89 -9.39 -6.86
N SER A 636 -5.30 -10.49 -7.50
CA SER A 636 -5.84 -11.68 -6.79
C SER A 636 -4.83 -12.34 -5.84
N LYS A 637 -3.53 -12.06 -6.01
CA LYS A 637 -2.44 -12.51 -5.14
C LYS A 637 -2.02 -11.45 -4.11
N GLY A 638 -2.76 -10.35 -4.00
CA GLY A 638 -2.49 -9.27 -3.05
C GLY A 638 -1.36 -8.32 -3.49
N ALA A 639 -0.94 -8.35 -4.75
CA ALA A 639 0.00 -7.37 -5.28
C ALA A 639 -0.69 -6.03 -5.52
N ILE A 640 0.01 -4.93 -5.22
CA ILE A 640 -0.41 -3.57 -5.60
C ILE A 640 0.23 -3.26 -6.94
N VAL A 641 -0.61 -3.15 -7.97
CA VAL A 641 -0.19 -3.12 -9.36
C VAL A 641 -0.24 -1.69 -9.88
N ALA A 642 0.91 -1.18 -10.32
CA ALA A 642 0.97 -0.04 -11.22
C ALA A 642 1.01 -0.53 -12.66
N MET A 643 0.18 0.03 -13.54
CA MET A 643 0.14 -0.31 -14.96
C MET A 643 0.45 0.93 -15.79
N THR A 644 1.33 0.83 -16.78
CA THR A 644 1.58 1.90 -17.77
C THR A 644 0.92 1.59 -19.11
N GLY A 645 0.50 2.64 -19.80
CA GLY A 645 -0.10 2.52 -21.13
C GLY A 645 -0.22 3.87 -21.82
N ASP A 646 -0.31 3.85 -23.14
CA ASP A 646 -0.42 5.03 -24.00
C ASP A 646 -1.64 4.96 -24.94
N GLY A 647 -2.07 3.76 -25.33
CA GLY A 647 -3.20 3.55 -26.23
C GLY A 647 -4.57 3.48 -25.55
N VAL A 648 -5.64 3.72 -26.33
CA VAL A 648 -7.04 3.48 -25.91
C VAL A 648 -7.24 2.06 -25.38
N ASN A 649 -6.56 1.12 -26.04
CA ASN A 649 -6.56 -0.29 -25.71
C ASN A 649 -6.08 -0.57 -24.27
N ASP A 650 -5.29 0.33 -23.68
CA ASP A 650 -4.76 0.15 -22.33
C ASP A 650 -5.70 0.73 -21.27
N ALA A 651 -6.67 1.56 -21.66
CA ALA A 651 -7.58 2.23 -20.74
C ALA A 651 -8.28 1.27 -19.75
N PRO A 652 -8.78 0.08 -20.15
CA PRO A 652 -9.37 -0.87 -19.19
C PRO A 652 -8.37 -1.37 -18.14
N ALA A 653 -7.14 -1.71 -18.57
CA ALA A 653 -6.10 -2.18 -17.67
C ALA A 653 -5.59 -1.05 -16.75
N LEU A 654 -5.45 0.18 -17.26
CA LEU A 654 -5.09 1.36 -16.51
C LEU A 654 -6.13 1.69 -15.43
N LYS A 655 -7.41 1.63 -15.78
CA LYS A 655 -8.52 1.90 -14.85
C LYS A 655 -8.64 0.80 -13.78
N ARG A 656 -8.29 -0.45 -14.12
CA ARG A 656 -8.33 -1.59 -13.20
C ARG A 656 -7.15 -1.62 -12.23
N ALA A 657 -5.98 -1.15 -12.66
CA ALA A 657 -4.78 -1.12 -11.85
C ALA A 657 -4.97 -0.23 -10.61
N ASP A 658 -4.29 -0.57 -9.51
CA ASP A 658 -4.29 0.24 -8.29
C ASP A 658 -3.69 1.63 -8.55
N VAL A 659 -2.71 1.68 -9.45
CA VAL A 659 -2.14 2.92 -10.01
C VAL A 659 -2.02 2.81 -11.53
N GLY A 660 -3.04 3.24 -12.27
CA GLY A 660 -2.95 3.45 -13.71
C GLY A 660 -2.09 4.68 -14.07
N VAL A 661 -1.13 4.51 -14.98
CA VAL A 661 -0.17 5.53 -15.41
C VAL A 661 -0.23 5.73 -16.92
N ALA A 662 -0.57 6.95 -17.37
CA ALA A 662 -0.61 7.29 -18.78
C ALA A 662 0.60 8.13 -19.22
N MET A 663 0.99 7.96 -20.49
CA MET A 663 1.97 8.83 -21.15
C MET A 663 1.34 10.19 -21.47
N GLY A 664 2.04 11.29 -21.16
CA GLY A 664 1.56 12.65 -21.30
C GLY A 664 1.69 13.21 -22.72
N ARG A 665 2.76 12.88 -23.45
CA ARG A 665 2.99 13.35 -24.82
C ARG A 665 2.40 12.39 -25.85
N LYS A 666 2.77 11.10 -25.76
CA LYS A 666 2.35 10.06 -26.73
C LYS A 666 1.02 9.40 -26.35
N GLY A 667 0.57 9.52 -25.11
CA GLY A 667 -0.66 8.88 -24.68
C GLY A 667 -1.91 9.53 -25.28
N THR A 668 -2.84 8.67 -25.66
CA THR A 668 -4.21 9.04 -26.06
C THR A 668 -4.95 9.69 -24.88
N GLU A 669 -5.90 10.58 -25.18
CA GLU A 669 -6.71 11.21 -24.12
C GLU A 669 -7.54 10.18 -23.34
N ALA A 670 -7.95 9.10 -24.00
CA ALA A 670 -8.56 7.93 -23.37
C ALA A 670 -7.67 7.29 -22.30
N ALA A 671 -6.39 7.05 -22.61
CA ALA A 671 -5.43 6.49 -21.65
C ALA A 671 -5.19 7.46 -20.48
N LYS A 672 -4.99 8.76 -20.77
CA LYS A 672 -4.82 9.81 -19.75
C LYS A 672 -6.03 9.91 -18.83
N GLU A 673 -7.23 9.75 -19.36
CA GLU A 673 -8.46 9.76 -18.58
C GLU A 673 -8.59 8.55 -17.66
N ALA A 674 -8.28 7.36 -18.15
CA ALA A 674 -8.35 6.13 -17.38
C ALA A 674 -7.29 6.06 -16.27
N ALA A 675 -6.15 6.74 -16.46
CA ALA A 675 -5.06 6.76 -15.52
C ALA A 675 -5.27 7.73 -14.34
N VAL A 676 -4.77 7.34 -13.17
CA VAL A 676 -4.74 8.18 -11.96
C VAL A 676 -3.48 9.06 -11.91
N MET A 677 -2.46 8.74 -12.71
CA MET A 677 -1.21 9.50 -12.85
C MET A 677 -0.85 9.67 -14.33
N VAL A 678 -0.35 10.84 -14.71
CA VAL A 678 0.11 11.16 -16.06
C VAL A 678 1.58 11.59 -16.03
N LEU A 679 2.41 11.02 -16.90
CA LEU A 679 3.83 11.33 -17.03
C LEU A 679 4.06 12.35 -18.15
N THR A 680 4.35 13.60 -17.82
CA THR A 680 4.49 14.68 -18.84
C THR A 680 5.73 14.53 -19.75
N ASP A 681 6.63 13.62 -19.41
CA ASP A 681 7.89 13.33 -20.12
C ASP A 681 7.94 11.92 -20.74
N ASP A 682 6.88 11.12 -20.60
CA ASP A 682 6.76 9.73 -21.06
C ASP A 682 7.89 8.80 -20.57
N ASN A 683 8.43 9.07 -19.36
CA ASN A 683 9.62 8.38 -18.87
C ASN A 683 9.31 7.40 -17.74
N PHE A 684 9.73 6.14 -17.89
CA PHE A 684 9.60 5.13 -16.83
C PHE A 684 10.29 5.53 -15.50
N ALA A 685 11.43 6.24 -15.56
CA ALA A 685 12.14 6.70 -14.35
C ALA A 685 11.28 7.61 -13.46
N THR A 686 10.34 8.34 -14.06
CA THR A 686 9.41 9.22 -13.35
C THR A 686 8.46 8.44 -12.44
N ILE A 687 8.11 7.20 -12.80
CA ILE A 687 7.32 6.31 -11.95
C ILE A 687 8.09 5.95 -10.68
N VAL A 688 9.39 5.66 -10.81
CA VAL A 688 10.26 5.32 -9.68
C VAL A 688 10.37 6.49 -8.70
N HIS A 689 10.52 7.71 -9.22
CA HIS A 689 10.49 8.93 -8.41
C HIS A 689 9.13 9.16 -7.73
N ALA A 690 8.01 8.85 -8.41
CA ALA A 690 6.69 8.94 -7.81
C ALA A 690 6.50 7.91 -6.69
N VAL A 691 7.01 6.69 -6.84
CA VAL A 691 7.01 5.67 -5.77
C VAL A 691 7.87 6.12 -4.58
N GLU A 692 9.07 6.66 -4.83
CA GLU A 692 9.94 7.23 -3.79
C GLU A 692 9.23 8.34 -3.00
N GLU A 693 8.57 9.28 -3.68
CA GLU A 693 7.85 10.37 -3.03
C GLU A 693 6.59 9.86 -2.30
N GLY A 694 5.87 8.88 -2.84
CA GLY A 694 4.75 8.22 -2.17
C GLY A 694 5.16 7.56 -0.85
N ARG A 695 6.30 6.86 -0.85
CA ARG A 695 6.90 6.30 0.39
C ARG A 695 7.33 7.40 1.36
N THR A 696 7.86 8.51 0.85
CA THR A 696 8.30 9.66 1.67
C THR A 696 7.12 10.35 2.37
N ILE A 697 6.01 10.54 1.66
CA ILE A 697 4.76 11.08 2.20
C ILE A 697 4.29 10.22 3.37
N HIS A 698 4.26 8.90 3.20
CA HIS A 698 3.88 7.96 4.27
C HIS A 698 4.80 8.05 5.49
N ASP A 699 6.12 8.08 5.29
CA ASP A 699 7.08 8.24 6.38
C ASP A 699 6.89 9.59 7.09
N ASN A 700 6.63 10.68 6.36
CA ASN A 700 6.38 12.00 6.95
C ASN A 700 5.06 12.05 7.74
N LEU A 701 4.01 11.37 7.27
CA LEU A 701 2.76 11.21 8.01
C LEU A 701 3.00 10.49 9.34
N LYS A 702 3.76 9.38 9.32
CA LYS A 702 4.16 8.65 10.52
C LYS A 702 4.96 9.52 11.49
N LYS A 703 5.91 10.31 11.00
CA LYS A 703 6.71 11.24 11.82
C LYS A 703 5.83 12.32 12.47
N ALA A 704 4.90 12.90 11.72
CA ALA A 704 3.97 13.90 12.24
C ALA A 704 3.08 13.33 13.36
N ILE A 705 2.53 12.12 13.17
CA ILE A 705 1.74 11.43 14.19
C ILE A 705 2.59 11.08 15.42
N MET A 706 3.80 10.56 15.20
CA MET A 706 4.76 10.25 16.27
C MET A 706 5.16 11.50 17.05
N TYR A 707 5.12 12.69 16.46
CA TYR A 707 5.41 13.93 17.14
C TYR A 707 4.20 14.49 17.90
N ILE A 708 3.02 14.56 17.27
CA ILE A 708 1.84 15.23 17.81
C ILE A 708 1.21 14.45 18.98
N LEU A 709 1.07 13.12 18.87
CA LEU A 709 0.36 12.34 19.89
C LEU A 709 1.05 12.33 21.26
N PRO A 710 2.38 12.10 21.37
CA PRO A 710 3.02 12.01 22.68
C PRO A 710 3.10 13.37 23.38
N THR A 711 3.18 14.46 22.63
CA THR A 711 3.21 15.81 23.20
C THR A 711 1.84 16.19 23.75
N SER A 712 0.76 15.93 23.01
CA SER A 712 -0.62 16.09 23.48
C SER A 712 -0.94 15.22 24.70
N PHE A 713 -0.55 13.94 24.68
CA PHE A 713 -0.73 13.06 25.83
C PHE A 713 0.17 13.40 27.01
N GLY A 714 1.37 13.92 26.77
CA GLY A 714 2.25 14.45 27.81
C GLY A 714 1.61 15.60 28.59
N GLN A 715 0.96 16.53 27.88
CA GLN A 715 0.23 17.65 28.47
C GLN A 715 -0.98 17.18 29.27
N ALA A 716 -1.85 16.36 28.64
CA ALA A 716 -3.04 15.82 29.29
C ALA A 716 -2.69 14.96 30.52
N GLY A 717 -1.64 14.14 30.41
CA GLY A 717 -1.11 13.33 31.48
C GLY A 717 -0.60 14.14 32.66
N ALA A 718 0.01 15.31 32.44
CA ALA A 718 0.50 16.16 33.52
C ALA A 718 -0.65 16.77 34.34
N ILE A 719 -1.75 17.17 33.68
CA ILE A 719 -2.98 17.59 34.38
C ILE A 719 -3.55 16.42 35.18
N MET A 720 -3.66 15.25 34.55
CA MET A 720 -4.21 14.06 35.20
C MET A 720 -3.40 13.67 36.44
N VAL A 721 -2.06 13.66 36.37
CA VAL A 721 -1.20 13.39 37.53
C VAL A 721 -1.38 14.45 38.62
N GLY A 722 -1.56 15.73 38.25
CA GLY A 722 -1.87 16.80 39.20
C GLY A 722 -3.13 16.49 40.01
N ILE A 723 -4.23 16.15 39.33
CA ILE A 723 -5.51 15.78 39.97
C ILE A 723 -5.38 14.49 40.80
N LEU A 724 -4.71 13.47 40.24
CA LEU A 724 -4.57 12.17 40.90
C LEU A 724 -3.76 12.25 42.19
N LEU A 725 -2.76 13.15 42.26
CA LEU A 725 -1.87 13.31 43.40
C LEU A 725 -2.23 14.47 44.33
N ASP A 726 -3.31 15.19 44.05
CA ASP A 726 -3.72 16.40 44.79
C ASP A 726 -2.63 17.50 44.77
N LEU A 727 -2.05 17.70 43.59
CA LEU A 727 -1.03 18.72 43.34
C LEU A 727 -1.64 19.90 42.57
N PRO A 728 -1.13 21.13 42.77
CA PRO A 728 -1.51 22.25 41.95
C PRO A 728 -1.23 21.96 40.47
N LEU A 729 -2.16 22.36 39.59
CA LEU A 729 -1.99 22.12 38.15
C LEU A 729 -0.70 22.77 37.64
N PRO A 730 0.20 21.98 37.02
CA PRO A 730 1.51 22.46 36.56
C PRO A 730 1.40 23.39 35.34
N ILE A 731 0.31 23.27 34.58
CA ILE A 731 -0.02 24.10 33.43
C ILE A 731 -1.52 24.42 33.46
N THR A 732 -1.89 25.65 33.12
CA THR A 732 -3.29 26.09 33.05
C THR A 732 -3.93 25.79 31.68
N PRO A 733 -5.28 25.75 31.58
CA PRO A 733 -5.96 25.53 30.30
C PRO A 733 -5.52 26.51 29.20
N LEU A 734 -5.35 27.79 29.56
CA LEU A 734 -4.93 28.85 28.64
C LEU A 734 -3.49 28.64 28.13
N GLN A 735 -2.60 28.16 28.99
CA GLN A 735 -1.21 27.89 28.64
C GLN A 735 -1.09 26.66 27.72
N ILE A 736 -1.91 25.62 27.93
CA ILE A 736 -2.01 24.47 27.01
C ILE A 736 -2.43 24.92 25.63
N LEU A 737 -3.44 25.78 25.57
CA LEU A 737 -3.98 26.26 24.32
C LEU A 737 -2.96 27.13 23.56
N TRP A 738 -2.15 27.93 24.28
CA TRP A 738 -0.99 28.60 23.70
C TRP A 738 0.02 27.62 23.11
N VAL A 739 0.42 26.58 23.88
CA VAL A 739 1.37 25.58 23.41
C VAL A 739 0.84 24.90 22.16
N ASN A 740 -0.37 24.33 22.19
CA ASN A 740 -0.96 23.62 21.07
C ASN A 740 -1.08 24.49 19.82
N MET A 741 -1.46 25.75 19.96
CA MET A 741 -1.53 26.68 18.82
C MET A 741 -0.14 26.96 18.24
N VAL A 742 0.83 27.34 19.06
CA VAL A 742 2.14 27.79 18.57
C VAL A 742 3.00 26.62 18.09
N THR A 743 3.02 25.50 18.82
CA THR A 743 3.88 24.35 18.50
C THR A 743 3.33 23.53 17.34
N ALA A 744 2.00 23.40 17.20
CA ALA A 744 1.42 22.77 16.02
C ALA A 744 1.72 23.56 14.74
N ILE A 745 1.53 24.89 14.73
CA ILE A 745 1.76 25.73 13.54
C ILE A 745 3.22 25.75 13.13
N THR A 746 4.14 25.78 14.10
CA THR A 746 5.57 25.93 13.82
C THR A 746 6.25 24.58 13.64
N LEU A 747 6.29 23.74 14.68
CA LEU A 747 7.11 22.54 14.73
C LEU A 747 6.50 21.41 13.89
N SER A 748 5.20 21.13 14.04
CA SER A 748 4.58 20.01 13.30
C SER A 748 4.52 20.27 11.79
N LEU A 749 4.32 21.52 11.38
CA LEU A 749 4.36 21.94 9.98
C LEU A 749 5.73 21.73 9.36
N SER A 750 6.82 21.93 10.12
CA SER A 750 8.18 21.74 9.62
C SER A 750 8.46 20.30 9.17
N LEU A 751 7.80 19.32 9.79
CA LEU A 751 7.87 17.90 9.41
C LEU A 751 7.24 17.64 8.04
N SER A 752 6.34 18.51 7.58
CA SER A 752 5.73 18.39 6.25
C SER A 752 6.73 18.61 5.12
N PHE A 753 7.88 19.22 5.43
CA PHE A 753 8.93 19.52 4.47
C PHE A 753 10.16 18.61 4.60
N GLU A 754 10.09 17.55 5.43
CA GLU A 754 11.21 16.61 5.55
C GLU A 754 11.51 15.93 4.19
N PRO A 755 12.82 15.80 3.84
CA PRO A 755 13.24 15.06 2.66
C PRO A 755 13.13 13.55 2.87
N SER A 756 13.19 12.80 1.77
CA SER A 756 13.23 11.34 1.75
C SER A 756 14.42 10.78 2.55
N GLU A 757 14.22 9.64 3.21
CA GLU A 757 15.31 8.90 3.87
C GLU A 757 16.12 8.06 2.86
N ASP A 758 17.43 7.90 3.08
CA ASP A 758 18.36 7.23 2.11
C ASP A 758 18.05 5.77 1.79
N ASN A 759 17.22 5.14 2.61
CA ASN A 759 16.83 3.75 2.47
C ASN A 759 15.37 3.61 2.04
N VAL A 760 14.67 4.68 1.65
CA VAL A 760 13.28 4.60 1.14
C VAL A 760 13.17 3.61 -0.03
N MET A 761 14.12 3.65 -0.97
CA MET A 761 14.21 2.73 -2.11
C MET A 761 15.06 1.48 -1.83
N LYS A 762 15.41 1.21 -0.57
CA LYS A 762 16.14 -0.01 -0.14
C LYS A 762 15.29 -0.92 0.76
N ARG A 763 14.04 -0.54 1.01
CA ARG A 763 13.05 -1.29 1.80
C ARG A 763 12.06 -1.95 0.83
N PRO A 764 11.56 -3.16 1.14
CA PRO A 764 10.51 -3.78 0.34
C PRO A 764 9.20 -2.98 0.41
N PRO A 765 8.26 -3.20 -0.53
CA PRO A 765 6.93 -2.60 -0.48
C PRO A 765 6.20 -2.93 0.83
N ARG A 766 5.46 -1.96 1.35
CA ARG A 766 4.62 -2.12 2.55
C ARG A 766 3.45 -3.06 2.26
N ASN A 767 3.01 -3.81 3.28
CA ASN A 767 1.71 -4.48 3.23
C ASN A 767 0.57 -3.46 3.43
N PRO A 768 -0.36 -3.28 2.47
CA PRO A 768 -1.47 -2.33 2.59
C PRO A 768 -2.33 -2.50 3.86
N GLY A 769 -2.44 -3.73 4.36
CA GLY A 769 -3.19 -4.05 5.59
C GLY A 769 -2.46 -3.73 6.90
N GLU A 770 -1.23 -3.22 6.85
CA GLU A 770 -0.50 -2.78 8.04
C GLU A 770 -1.16 -1.51 8.62
N ALA A 771 -1.49 -1.55 9.91
CA ALA A 771 -2.02 -0.39 10.63
C ALA A 771 -1.04 0.78 10.64
N LEU A 772 -1.56 2.01 10.56
CA LEU A 772 -0.76 3.24 10.59
C LEU A 772 0.09 3.34 11.87
N LEU A 773 -0.48 2.93 13.02
CA LEU A 773 0.19 2.83 14.32
C LEU A 773 0.58 1.38 14.61
N SER A 774 1.85 1.04 14.38
CA SER A 774 2.38 -0.27 14.79
C SER A 774 2.61 -0.33 16.32
N GLY A 775 2.79 -1.53 16.87
CA GLY A 775 3.05 -1.70 18.31
C GLY A 775 4.25 -0.90 18.82
N PHE A 776 5.29 -0.74 18.00
CA PHE A 776 6.43 0.12 18.30
C PHE A 776 6.04 1.61 18.38
N PHE A 777 5.17 2.08 17.47
CA PHE A 777 4.67 3.46 17.53
C PHE A 777 3.86 3.70 18.80
N LEU A 778 2.99 2.76 19.17
CA LEU A 778 2.20 2.85 20.40
C LEU A 778 3.11 2.90 21.65
N TRP A 779 4.13 2.03 21.70
CA TRP A 779 5.15 2.07 22.75
C TRP A 779 5.85 3.43 22.81
N ARG A 780 6.33 3.94 21.67
CA ARG A 780 7.01 5.24 21.60
C ARG A 780 6.10 6.36 22.10
N ILE A 781 4.82 6.32 21.75
CA ILE A 781 3.84 7.31 22.20
C ILE A 781 3.72 7.30 23.72
N VAL A 782 3.47 6.14 24.33
CA VAL A 782 3.35 6.01 25.79
C VAL A 782 4.65 6.40 26.48
N PHE A 783 5.80 5.91 26.00
CA PHE A 783 7.11 6.16 26.57
C PHE A 783 7.45 7.65 26.62
N VAL A 784 7.31 8.36 25.50
CA VAL A 784 7.63 9.80 25.43
C VAL A 784 6.60 10.63 26.19
N SER A 785 5.32 10.25 26.16
CA SER A 785 4.28 10.92 26.97
C SER A 785 4.65 10.89 28.45
N LEU A 786 5.08 9.72 28.95
CA LEU A 786 5.52 9.57 30.34
C LEU A 786 6.78 10.39 30.64
N LEU A 787 7.78 10.42 29.75
CA LEU A 787 8.96 11.27 29.92
C LEU A 787 8.60 12.75 30.02
N LEU A 788 7.67 13.22 29.19
CA LEU A 788 7.17 14.58 29.24
C LEU A 788 6.41 14.85 30.55
N VAL A 789 5.52 13.95 30.98
CA VAL A 789 4.80 14.07 32.27
C VAL A 789 5.77 14.15 33.43
N PHE A 790 6.71 13.21 33.55
CA PHE A 790 7.66 13.16 34.65
C PHE A 790 8.63 14.33 34.63
N GLY A 791 9.11 14.72 33.45
CA GLY A 791 9.99 15.87 33.30
C GLY A 791 9.33 17.19 33.66
N LEU A 792 8.13 17.41 33.12
CA LEU A 792 7.32 18.59 33.38
C LEU A 792 6.92 18.70 34.85
N MET A 793 6.33 17.65 35.41
CA MET A 793 5.89 17.61 36.79
C MET A 793 7.09 17.66 37.75
N GLY A 794 8.17 16.94 37.42
CA GLY A 794 9.41 16.94 38.20
C GLY A 794 10.03 18.33 38.30
N LEU A 795 10.14 19.05 37.17
CA LEU A 795 10.65 20.41 37.18
C LEU A 795 9.71 21.37 37.92
N PHE A 796 8.40 21.26 37.70
CA PHE A 796 7.40 22.05 38.41
C PHE A 796 7.51 21.91 39.93
N LEU A 797 7.57 20.67 40.43
CA LEU A 797 7.73 20.37 41.85
C LEU A 797 9.09 20.81 42.38
N TYR A 798 10.15 20.68 41.58
CA TYR A 798 11.48 21.12 41.96
C TYR A 798 11.58 22.64 42.11
N GLU A 799 10.98 23.41 41.21
CA GLU A 799 10.91 24.88 41.34
C GLU A 799 10.11 25.28 42.58
N GLN A 800 8.99 24.60 42.87
CA GLN A 800 8.25 24.85 44.11
C GLN A 800 9.07 24.51 45.36
N TRP A 801 9.86 23.42 45.31
CA TRP A 801 10.75 23.04 46.40
C TRP A 801 11.86 24.08 46.65
N LEU A 802 12.34 24.74 45.59
CA LEU A 802 13.26 25.87 45.68
C LEU A 802 12.61 27.17 46.21
N GLY A 803 11.31 27.16 46.50
CA GLY A 803 10.56 28.31 47.00
C GLY A 803 10.05 29.25 45.91
N ALA A 804 10.03 28.83 44.64
CA ALA A 804 9.45 29.61 43.56
C ALA A 804 7.94 29.78 43.75
N THR A 805 7.40 30.92 43.32
CA THR A 805 5.94 31.13 43.33
C THR A 805 5.25 30.15 42.37
N LEU A 806 3.98 29.85 42.60
CA LEU A 806 3.20 28.96 41.73
C LEU A 806 3.22 29.44 40.25
N ALA A 807 3.16 30.76 40.02
CA ALA A 807 3.21 31.32 38.68
C ALA A 807 4.60 31.14 38.02
N THR A 808 5.67 31.28 38.80
CA THR A 808 7.05 31.02 38.34
C THR A 808 7.25 29.55 38.00
N ALA A 809 6.80 28.64 38.87
CA ALA A 809 6.87 27.21 38.64
C ALA A 809 6.07 26.78 37.39
N ARG A 810 4.85 27.32 37.19
CA ARG A 810 4.05 27.11 35.97
C ARG A 810 4.75 27.65 34.72
N THR A 811 5.37 28.83 34.81
CA THR A 811 6.10 29.42 33.68
C THR A 811 7.31 28.57 33.30
N ALA A 812 8.05 28.07 34.28
CA ALA A 812 9.15 27.14 34.04
C ALA A 812 8.67 25.82 33.43
N ALA A 813 7.54 25.28 33.91
CA ALA A 813 6.91 24.08 33.42
C ALA A 813 6.51 24.21 31.92
N VAL A 814 5.82 25.28 31.54
CA VAL A 814 5.44 25.53 30.13
C VAL A 814 6.67 25.65 29.23
N ASN A 815 7.72 26.37 29.67
CA ASN A 815 8.95 26.47 28.91
C ASN A 815 9.70 25.13 28.80
N ALA A 816 9.69 24.31 29.85
CA ALA A 816 10.25 22.96 29.82
C ALA A 816 9.53 22.06 28.83
N LEU A 817 8.20 22.12 28.78
CA LEU A 817 7.41 21.41 27.79
C LEU A 817 7.83 21.81 26.37
N VAL A 818 7.85 23.11 26.05
CA VAL A 818 8.21 23.61 24.71
C VAL A 818 9.64 23.20 24.31
N ILE A 819 10.61 23.31 25.22
CA ILE A 819 11.98 22.86 24.96
C ILE A 819 12.06 21.33 24.80
N GLY A 820 11.29 20.57 25.58
CA GLY A 820 11.13 19.13 25.43
C GLY A 820 10.53 18.75 24.08
N GLU A 821 9.54 19.51 23.58
CA GLU A 821 8.95 19.34 22.26
C GLU A 821 9.96 19.62 21.14
N ILE A 822 10.80 20.66 21.27
CA ILE A 822 11.90 20.94 20.32
C ILE A 822 12.91 19.78 20.32
N ALA A 823 13.32 19.31 21.50
CA ALA A 823 14.23 18.18 21.63
C ALA A 823 13.65 16.93 20.95
N TYR A 824 12.38 16.64 21.23
CA TYR A 824 11.70 15.49 20.65
C TYR A 824 11.49 15.61 19.15
N LEU A 825 11.25 16.82 18.61
CA LEU A 825 11.18 17.06 17.17
C LEU A 825 12.44 16.54 16.46
N PHE A 826 13.64 16.83 17.00
CA PHE A 826 14.88 16.30 16.43
C PHE A 826 14.92 14.78 16.43
N ASN A 827 14.40 14.13 17.49
CA ASN A 827 14.28 12.68 17.50
C ASN A 827 13.27 12.19 16.43
N CYS A 828 12.13 12.85 16.23
CA CYS A 828 11.10 12.40 15.29
C CYS A 828 11.50 12.53 13.81
N ARG A 829 12.49 13.37 13.47
CA ARG A 829 12.94 13.56 12.08
C ARG A 829 13.43 12.28 11.42
N PHE A 830 13.96 11.35 12.21
CA PHE A 830 14.35 10.01 11.77
C PHE A 830 13.71 8.96 12.66
N ILE A 831 12.89 8.08 12.07
CA ILE A 831 12.12 7.08 12.82
C ILE A 831 13.06 6.11 13.56
N HIS A 832 14.11 5.64 12.89
CA HIS A 832 15.07 4.68 13.45
C HIS A 832 16.51 5.18 13.48
N ALA A 833 16.89 6.09 12.57
CA ALA A 833 18.27 6.57 12.47
C ALA A 833 18.61 7.58 13.59
N PRO A 834 19.91 7.78 13.88
CA PRO A 834 20.34 8.76 14.87
C PRO A 834 19.93 10.18 14.47
N ALA A 835 19.45 10.96 15.44
CA ALA A 835 19.13 12.37 15.23
C ALA A 835 20.37 13.28 15.16
N LEU A 836 21.51 12.86 15.72
CA LEU A 836 22.80 13.60 15.65
C LEU A 836 23.59 13.19 14.41
N SER A 837 23.17 13.67 13.24
CA SER A 837 23.94 13.57 12.00
C SER A 837 24.08 14.94 11.34
N VAL A 838 25.12 15.15 10.54
CA VAL A 838 25.30 16.39 9.77
C VAL A 838 24.05 16.68 8.92
N ARG A 839 23.48 15.63 8.31
CA ARG A 839 22.22 15.69 7.56
C ARG A 839 21.03 16.10 8.41
N SER A 840 20.96 15.66 9.67
CA SER A 840 19.92 16.15 10.58
C SER A 840 20.05 17.67 10.71
N LEU A 841 21.22 18.21 11.00
CA LEU A 841 21.35 19.66 11.21
C LEU A 841 21.15 20.49 9.93
N THR A 842 21.48 19.98 8.74
CA THR A 842 21.42 20.76 7.48
C THR A 842 20.27 20.40 6.53
N GLY A 843 19.62 19.25 6.70
CA GLY A 843 18.72 18.66 5.70
C GLY A 843 17.34 19.30 5.58
N ASN A 844 16.82 19.95 6.63
CA ASN A 844 15.54 20.63 6.61
C ASN A 844 15.65 22.03 7.23
N ARG A 845 15.82 23.06 6.39
CA ARG A 845 15.91 24.45 6.82
C ARG A 845 14.65 24.97 7.52
N TYR A 846 13.48 24.38 7.24
CA TYR A 846 12.21 24.83 7.82
C TYR A 846 12.12 24.50 9.31
N VAL A 847 12.80 23.45 9.78
CA VAL A 847 12.91 23.14 11.23
C VAL A 847 13.59 24.27 11.97
N TRP A 848 14.68 24.81 11.46
CA TRP A 848 15.37 25.94 12.09
C TRP A 848 14.56 27.22 12.07
N ILE A 849 13.90 27.53 10.94
CA ILE A 849 12.99 28.67 10.85
C ILE A 849 11.87 28.54 11.90
N ALA A 850 11.29 27.35 12.03
CA ALA A 850 10.25 27.06 13.01
C ALA A 850 10.75 27.20 14.46
N ILE A 851 11.94 26.66 14.78
CA ILE A 851 12.54 26.75 16.12
C ILE A 851 12.84 28.21 16.48
N VAL A 852 13.44 28.99 15.57
CA VAL A 852 13.75 30.41 15.83
C VAL A 852 12.47 31.21 16.06
N LEU A 853 11.45 30.99 15.24
CA LEU A 853 10.15 31.64 15.40
C LEU A 853 9.48 31.24 16.72
N LEU A 854 9.50 29.95 17.06
CA LEU A 854 8.95 29.43 18.33
C LEU A 854 9.67 30.02 19.54
N LEU A 855 11.01 30.04 19.54
CA LEU A 855 11.79 30.63 20.64
C LEU A 855 11.49 32.12 20.80
N ALA A 856 11.35 32.87 19.70
CA ALA A 856 10.96 34.28 19.76
C ALA A 856 9.56 34.46 20.39
N LEU A 857 8.58 33.65 19.97
CA LEU A 857 7.23 33.65 20.54
C LEU A 857 7.23 33.23 22.01
N GLN A 858 8.07 32.27 22.39
CA GLN A 858 8.17 31.76 23.74
C GLN A 858 8.86 32.74 24.71
N LEU A 859 9.84 33.48 24.22
CA LEU A 859 10.43 34.62 24.94
C LEU A 859 9.40 35.73 25.13
N ALA A 860 8.58 36.02 24.11
CA ALA A 860 7.47 36.98 24.24
C ALA A 860 6.44 36.50 25.28
N PHE A 861 6.06 35.22 25.26
CA PHE A 861 5.17 34.60 26.25
C PHE A 861 5.70 34.72 27.70
N THR A 862 7.02 34.63 27.88
CA THR A 862 7.66 34.65 29.20
C THR A 862 7.90 36.07 29.72
N TYR A 863 8.30 37.01 28.84
CA TYR A 863 8.80 38.32 29.26
C TYR A 863 7.94 39.51 28.83
N ALA A 864 6.98 39.36 27.90
CA ALA A 864 6.15 40.50 27.47
C ALA A 864 5.02 40.76 28.50
N PRO A 865 4.86 42.00 29.01
CA PRO A 865 3.83 42.32 30.00
C PRO A 865 2.38 41.94 29.59
N PRO A 866 1.95 42.15 28.32
CA PRO A 866 0.61 41.70 27.89
C PRO A 866 0.43 40.19 27.99
N MET A 867 1.48 39.42 27.68
CA MET A 867 1.42 37.95 27.73
C MET A 867 1.38 37.44 29.18
N GLN A 868 2.15 38.08 30.07
CA GLN A 868 2.12 37.79 31.51
C GLN A 868 0.73 38.00 32.11
N ALA A 869 0.07 39.10 31.75
CA ALA A 869 -1.29 39.39 32.19
C ALA A 869 -2.33 38.38 31.65
N LEU A 870 -2.18 37.96 30.39
CA LEU A 870 -3.14 37.04 29.75
C LEU A 870 -2.99 35.58 30.19
N PHE A 871 -1.75 35.10 30.37
CA PHE A 871 -1.47 33.69 30.63
C PHE A 871 -1.03 33.39 32.07
N GLY A 872 -0.99 34.42 32.93
CA GLY A 872 -0.53 34.30 34.31
C GLY A 872 0.93 33.86 34.43
N THR A 873 1.78 34.29 33.49
CA THR A 873 3.21 33.96 33.47
C THR A 873 4.04 35.02 34.20
N THR A 874 5.24 34.64 34.63
CA THR A 874 6.17 35.55 35.30
C THR A 874 7.57 35.42 34.73
N VAL A 875 8.38 36.46 34.92
CA VAL A 875 9.82 36.43 34.62
C VAL A 875 10.46 35.24 35.36
N ILE A 876 11.19 34.40 34.62
CA ILE A 876 12.01 33.32 35.18
C ILE A 876 13.49 33.69 35.11
N PRO A 877 14.29 33.32 36.13
CA PRO A 877 15.71 33.66 36.17
C PRO A 877 16.52 32.70 35.28
N ILE A 878 17.79 33.02 35.02
CA ILE A 878 18.62 32.26 34.08
C ILE A 878 18.88 30.82 34.55
N GLU A 879 18.94 30.59 35.86
CA GLU A 879 19.14 29.26 36.43
C GLU A 879 17.96 28.32 36.12
N ALA A 880 16.74 28.87 36.00
CA ALA A 880 15.58 28.09 35.56
C ALA A 880 15.71 27.67 34.10
N TRP A 881 16.24 28.55 33.23
CA TRP A 881 16.52 28.22 31.83
C TRP A 881 17.58 27.14 31.68
N GLU A 882 18.61 27.11 32.54
CA GLU A 882 19.60 26.04 32.56
C GLU A 882 18.96 24.68 32.86
N ARG A 883 18.05 24.63 33.84
CA ARG A 883 17.31 23.40 34.18
C ARG A 883 16.36 22.96 33.07
N ILE A 884 15.67 23.92 32.44
CA ILE A 884 14.82 23.69 31.27
C ILE A 884 15.64 23.11 30.09
N ALA A 885 16.80 23.69 29.80
CA ALA A 885 17.70 23.22 28.75
C ALA A 885 18.26 21.83 29.07
N ALA A 886 18.64 21.58 30.33
CA ALA A 886 19.10 20.28 30.79
C ALA A 886 18.00 19.21 30.66
N PHE A 887 16.75 19.55 30.97
CA PHE A 887 15.61 18.67 30.73
C PHE A 887 15.46 18.31 29.26
N GLY A 888 15.44 19.31 28.35
CA GLY A 888 15.35 19.04 26.91
C GLY A 888 16.48 18.16 26.39
N LEU A 889 17.72 18.43 26.82
CA LEU A 889 18.88 17.61 26.46
C LEU A 889 18.75 16.18 27.00
N SER A 890 18.29 16.01 28.24
CA SER A 890 18.09 14.69 28.84
C SER A 890 17.03 13.87 28.09
N LEU A 891 15.91 14.49 27.73
CA LEU A 891 14.86 13.87 26.94
C LEU A 891 15.40 13.42 25.58
N PHE A 892 16.12 14.31 24.90
CA PHE A 892 16.76 13.99 23.62
C PHE A 892 17.67 12.75 23.71
N LEU A 893 18.55 12.70 24.72
CA LEU A 893 19.51 11.62 24.92
C LEU A 893 18.82 10.29 25.26
N VAL A 894 17.81 10.30 26.12
CA VAL A 894 17.05 9.09 26.50
C VAL A 894 16.33 8.49 25.29
N VAL A 895 15.73 9.33 24.46
CA VAL A 895 15.01 8.90 23.25
C VAL A 895 15.98 8.36 22.18
N GLU A 896 17.18 8.94 22.05
CA GLU A 896 18.24 8.39 21.17
C GLU A 896 18.83 7.07 21.69
N LEU A 897 18.95 6.91 23.01
CA LEU A 897 19.36 5.65 23.62
C LEU A 897 18.36 4.53 23.28
N GLU A 898 17.07 4.80 23.43
CA GLU A 898 16.00 3.87 23.08
C GLU A 898 16.06 3.46 21.60
N LYS A 899 16.20 4.42 20.67
CA LYS A 899 16.41 4.10 19.24
C LYS A 899 17.63 3.22 19.00
N THR A 900 18.70 3.45 19.75
CA THR A 900 19.93 2.69 19.64
C THR A 900 19.73 1.25 20.08
N LEU A 901 19.04 1.03 21.21
CA LEU A 901 18.67 -0.31 21.69
C LEU A 901 17.78 -1.06 20.68
N PHE A 902 16.75 -0.40 20.13
CA PHE A 902 15.88 -1.00 19.12
C PHE A 902 16.62 -1.40 17.84
N ARG A 903 17.58 -0.59 17.38
CA ARG A 903 18.41 -0.93 16.21
C ARG A 903 19.27 -2.16 16.45
N PHE A 904 19.87 -2.30 17.63
CA PHE A 904 20.63 -3.49 17.99
C PHE A 904 19.75 -4.74 18.03
N GLY A 905 18.55 -4.65 18.58
CA GLY A 905 17.56 -5.75 18.58
C GLY A 905 17.14 -6.17 17.17
N MET A 906 16.84 -5.22 16.28
CA MET A 906 16.46 -5.51 14.89
C MET A 906 17.60 -6.11 14.06
N ALA A 907 18.85 -5.66 14.27
CA ALA A 907 20.02 -6.20 13.57
C ALA A 907 20.29 -7.66 13.95
N TRP A 908 20.02 -8.01 15.21
CA TRP A 908 20.10 -9.38 15.71
C TRP A 908 18.99 -10.26 15.12
N GLN A 909 17.73 -9.79 15.14
CA GLN A 909 16.60 -10.51 14.53
C GLN A 909 16.73 -10.70 13.01
N LYS A 910 17.28 -9.73 12.27
CA LYS A 910 17.53 -9.89 10.81
C LYS A 910 18.60 -10.94 10.51
N LYS A 911 19.61 -11.10 11.37
CA LYS A 911 20.59 -12.20 11.26
C LYS A 911 19.94 -13.57 11.52
N GLU A 912 19.02 -13.64 12.48
CA GLU A 912 18.24 -14.85 12.78
C GLU A 912 17.22 -15.18 11.67
N GLN A 913 16.50 -14.20 11.14
CA GLN A 913 15.51 -14.39 10.07
C GLN A 913 16.14 -14.86 8.74
N LYS A 914 17.37 -14.43 8.43
CA LYS A 914 18.08 -14.89 7.23
C LYS A 914 18.49 -16.37 7.32
N LYS A 915 18.62 -16.92 8.53
CA LYS A 915 18.75 -18.37 8.77
C LYS A 915 17.39 -19.09 8.64
N ARG A 916 16.30 -18.47 9.09
CA ARG A 916 14.94 -19.05 9.10
C ARG A 916 14.23 -19.12 7.75
N HIS A 917 14.66 -18.38 6.72
CA HIS A 917 14.02 -18.34 5.40
C HIS A 917 14.00 -19.70 4.66
N TRP A 918 14.82 -20.66 5.08
CA TRP A 918 14.79 -22.05 4.58
C TRP A 918 13.74 -22.93 5.27
N ALA A 919 13.28 -22.57 6.47
CA ALA A 919 12.33 -23.37 7.27
C ALA A 919 10.85 -23.00 7.00
N SER A 920 10.58 -21.80 6.50
CA SER A 920 9.20 -21.28 6.33
C SER A 920 8.45 -21.83 5.12
N ALA A 921 9.09 -22.62 4.25
CA ALA A 921 8.43 -23.22 3.08
C ALA A 921 7.48 -24.38 3.44
N MET A 922 7.45 -24.85 4.69
CA MET A 922 6.66 -26.02 5.12
C MET A 922 5.46 -25.72 6.05
N ALA A 923 5.22 -24.48 6.46
CA ALA A 923 4.16 -24.19 7.43
C ALA A 923 2.85 -23.74 6.73
N VAL A 924 2.01 -24.71 6.34
CA VAL A 924 0.61 -24.46 5.99
C VAL A 924 -0.22 -24.40 7.28
N ALA A 925 -1.00 -23.32 7.40
CA ALA A 925 -2.15 -23.10 8.30
C ALA A 925 -2.00 -23.49 9.78
N LYS A 926 -1.73 -22.50 10.66
CA LYS A 926 -2.06 -22.62 12.10
C LYS A 926 -2.86 -21.38 12.55
N THR A 927 -3.98 -21.66 13.20
CA THR A 927 -5.13 -20.78 13.44
C THR A 927 -4.94 -19.83 14.64
N ASP A 928 -5.75 -18.78 14.64
CA ASP A 928 -5.91 -17.59 15.49
C ASP A 928 -5.78 -17.73 17.04
N ARG A 929 -4.61 -18.13 17.56
CA ARG A 929 -4.31 -18.14 19.02
C ARG A 929 -3.99 -16.77 19.62
N SER A 930 -3.67 -15.76 18.80
CA SER A 930 -3.41 -14.40 19.29
C SER A 930 -4.67 -13.76 19.89
N SER A 931 -5.85 -14.19 19.44
CA SER A 931 -7.16 -13.77 19.96
C SER A 931 -7.38 -14.08 21.44
N LEU A 932 -6.70 -15.09 22.01
CA LEU A 932 -6.86 -15.52 23.40
C LEU A 932 -6.23 -14.55 24.42
N THR A 933 -5.22 -13.77 24.00
CA THR A 933 -4.53 -12.79 24.85
C THR A 933 -5.46 -11.69 25.37
N ARG A 934 -6.54 -11.38 24.64
CA ARG A 934 -7.55 -10.38 25.03
C ARG A 934 -8.28 -10.78 26.32
N TYR A 935 -8.45 -12.07 26.57
CA TYR A 935 -9.09 -12.58 27.77
C TYR A 935 -8.16 -12.53 28.99
N ALA A 936 -6.85 -12.71 28.80
CA ALA A 936 -5.87 -12.47 29.87
C ALA A 936 -5.82 -10.98 30.27
N TRP A 937 -5.91 -10.05 29.30
CA TRP A 937 -6.05 -8.62 29.59
C TRP A 937 -7.34 -8.28 30.37
N LEU A 938 -8.45 -8.97 30.07
CA LEU A 938 -9.69 -8.84 30.84
C LEU A 938 -9.49 -9.27 32.31
N SER A 939 -8.73 -10.34 32.56
CA SER A 939 -8.38 -10.80 33.91
C SER A 939 -7.51 -9.79 34.67
N ILE A 940 -6.48 -9.23 34.02
CA ILE A 940 -5.61 -8.18 34.59
C ILE A 940 -6.43 -6.93 34.95
N ALA A 941 -7.33 -6.50 34.05
CA ALA A 941 -8.19 -5.35 34.32
C ALA A 941 -9.11 -5.60 35.52
N ALA A 942 -9.69 -6.80 35.63
CA ALA A 942 -10.51 -7.18 36.77
C ALA A 942 -9.71 -7.21 38.09
N ALA A 943 -8.51 -7.77 38.09
CA ALA A 943 -7.64 -7.80 39.26
C ALA A 943 -7.26 -6.37 39.73
N LEU A 944 -6.95 -5.46 38.81
CA LEU A 944 -6.68 -4.05 39.16
C LEU A 944 -7.90 -3.36 39.78
N VAL A 945 -9.09 -3.61 39.22
CA VAL A 945 -10.34 -3.07 39.75
C VAL A 945 -10.64 -3.63 41.14
N THR A 946 -10.47 -4.94 41.37
CA THR A 946 -10.76 -5.55 42.67
C THR A 946 -9.74 -5.19 43.74
N ILE A 947 -8.45 -5.04 43.40
CA ILE A 947 -7.44 -4.46 44.30
C ILE A 947 -7.86 -3.05 44.72
N ALA A 948 -8.27 -2.20 43.77
CA ALA A 948 -8.68 -0.84 44.07
C ALA A 948 -9.92 -0.81 44.99
N LEU A 949 -10.94 -1.61 44.69
CA LEU A 949 -12.16 -1.72 45.49
C LEU A 949 -11.86 -2.24 46.90
N LYS A 950 -11.09 -3.32 47.05
CA LYS A 950 -10.77 -3.91 48.36
C LYS A 950 -9.83 -3.03 49.19
N THR A 951 -8.87 -2.34 48.55
CA THR A 951 -8.01 -1.35 49.23
C THR A 951 -8.83 -0.15 49.71
N TRP A 952 -9.83 0.27 48.94
CA TRP A 952 -10.77 1.33 49.33
C TRP A 952 -11.67 0.88 50.49
N ALA A 953 -12.21 -0.34 50.43
CA ALA A 953 -12.96 -0.94 51.54
C ALA A 953 -12.12 -1.01 52.82
N TRP A 954 -10.85 -1.41 52.72
CA TRP A 954 -9.91 -1.39 53.85
C TRP A 954 -9.69 0.02 54.41
N ARG A 955 -9.39 1.02 53.57
CA ARG A 955 -9.17 2.40 54.04
C ARG A 955 -10.37 3.00 54.77
N ILE A 956 -11.58 2.66 54.33
CA ILE A 956 -12.81 3.16 54.97
C ILE A 956 -13.07 2.43 56.29
N THR A 957 -12.82 1.12 56.35
CA THR A 957 -13.21 0.29 57.51
C THR A 957 -12.10 0.10 58.55
N GLY A 958 -10.84 0.32 58.19
CA GLY A 958 -9.67 -0.06 59.00
C GLY A 958 -9.50 -1.57 59.20
N SER A 959 -10.28 -2.41 58.50
CA SER A 959 -10.34 -3.85 58.75
C SER A 959 -9.10 -4.59 58.24
N VAL A 960 -8.32 -5.18 59.16
CA VAL A 960 -7.18 -6.05 58.81
C VAL A 960 -7.60 -7.26 57.96
N GLY A 961 -8.85 -7.73 58.10
CA GLY A 961 -9.40 -8.79 57.25
C GLY A 961 -9.57 -8.36 55.79
N LEU A 962 -10.01 -7.12 55.55
CA LEU A 962 -10.12 -6.57 54.19
C LEU A 962 -8.74 -6.20 53.60
N LEU A 963 -7.76 -5.88 54.44
CA LEU A 963 -6.36 -5.72 54.01
C LEU A 963 -5.77 -7.05 53.52
N SER A 964 -6.02 -8.15 54.23
CA SER A 964 -5.60 -9.49 53.82
C SER A 964 -6.25 -9.89 52.49
N ASP A 965 -7.53 -9.59 52.30
CA ASP A 965 -8.29 -9.85 51.07
C ASP A 965 -7.81 -8.98 49.88
N ALA A 966 -7.39 -7.73 50.15
CA ALA A 966 -6.74 -6.88 49.16
C ALA A 966 -5.35 -7.39 48.76
N MET A 967 -4.57 -7.92 49.71
CA MET A 967 -3.27 -8.54 49.44
C MET A 967 -3.40 -9.82 48.60
N GLU A 968 -4.44 -10.63 48.83
CA GLU A 968 -4.76 -11.78 47.99
C GLU A 968 -5.05 -11.36 46.53
N SER A 969 -5.73 -10.23 46.34
CA SER A 969 -6.00 -9.69 45.01
C SER A 969 -4.73 -9.23 44.27
N VAL A 970 -3.65 -8.89 44.98
CA VAL A 970 -2.32 -8.64 44.37
C VAL A 970 -1.72 -9.94 43.82
N VAL A 971 -1.94 -11.06 44.50
CA VAL A 971 -1.52 -12.39 43.99
C VAL A 971 -2.28 -12.73 42.71
N ASN A 972 -3.56 -12.36 42.60
CA ASN A 972 -4.35 -12.51 41.37
C ASN A 972 -3.77 -11.71 40.20
N LEU A 973 -3.31 -10.47 40.45
CA LEU A 973 -2.68 -9.65 39.41
C LEU A 973 -1.38 -10.29 38.89
N VAL A 974 -0.56 -10.85 39.79
CA VAL A 974 0.67 -11.56 39.42
C VAL A 974 0.34 -12.81 38.58
N ALA A 975 -0.67 -13.57 38.98
CA ALA A 975 -1.12 -14.75 38.25
C ALA A 975 -1.64 -14.38 36.84
N ALA A 976 -2.45 -13.33 36.71
CA ALA A 976 -2.98 -12.86 35.42
C ALA A 976 -1.89 -12.33 34.47
N ILE A 977 -0.87 -11.64 35.00
CA ILE A 977 0.30 -11.20 34.21
C ILE A 977 1.10 -12.40 33.71
N MET A 978 1.30 -13.41 34.56
CA MET A 978 1.97 -14.65 34.18
C MET A 978 1.18 -15.44 33.13
N ALA A 979 -0.15 -15.49 33.26
CA ALA A 979 -1.04 -16.09 32.29
C ALA A 979 -0.92 -15.41 30.92
N LEU A 980 -0.89 -14.08 30.89
CA LEU A 980 -0.64 -13.31 29.66
C LEU A 980 0.73 -13.66 29.05
N ALA A 981 1.79 -13.67 29.85
CA ALA A 981 3.13 -14.00 29.38
C ALA A 981 3.20 -15.42 28.78
N MET A 982 2.63 -16.42 29.46
CA MET A 982 2.67 -17.82 28.99
C MET A 982 1.76 -18.05 27.77
N LEU A 983 0.62 -17.37 27.66
CA LEU A 983 -0.21 -17.38 26.45
C LEU A 983 0.48 -16.71 25.27
N THR A 984 1.18 -15.60 25.49
CA THR A 984 1.97 -14.95 24.43
C THR A 984 3.14 -15.80 23.97
N LEU A 985 3.78 -16.55 24.87
CA LEU A 985 4.84 -17.49 24.54
C LEU A 985 4.27 -18.70 23.77
N ALA A 986 3.16 -19.27 24.24
CA ALA A 986 2.47 -20.41 23.60
C ALA A 986 1.90 -20.08 22.20
N ALA A 987 1.62 -18.80 21.93
CA ALA A 987 1.18 -18.32 20.63
C ALA A 987 2.32 -18.13 19.61
N GLN A 988 3.58 -18.24 20.03
CA GLN A 988 4.72 -18.13 19.11
C GLN A 988 4.79 -19.36 18.17
N PRO A 989 5.09 -19.15 16.88
CA PRO A 989 5.28 -20.24 15.95
C PRO A 989 6.49 -21.11 16.34
N PRO A 990 6.55 -22.37 15.87
CA PRO A 990 7.71 -23.23 16.08
C PRO A 990 9.03 -22.57 15.64
N ASP A 991 10.10 -22.87 16.36
CA ASP A 991 11.46 -22.41 16.07
C ASP A 991 12.48 -23.55 16.12
N ASP A 992 13.74 -23.25 15.77
CA ASP A 992 14.84 -24.21 15.65
C ASP A 992 15.17 -24.97 16.94
N GLN A 993 14.74 -24.48 18.11
CA GLN A 993 14.91 -25.19 19.39
C GLN A 993 13.65 -25.94 19.79
N HIS A 994 12.48 -25.50 19.32
CA HIS A 994 11.16 -26.02 19.64
C HIS A 994 10.38 -26.29 18.34
N HIS A 995 10.78 -27.34 17.62
CA HIS A 995 10.23 -27.71 16.30
C HIS A 995 8.72 -27.96 16.30
N PHE A 996 8.12 -28.26 17.46
CA PHE A 996 6.69 -28.52 17.62
C PHE A 996 5.92 -27.34 18.23
N GLY A 997 6.57 -26.18 18.39
CA GLY A 997 5.96 -24.97 18.96
C GLY A 997 6.08 -24.88 20.48
N HIS A 998 5.56 -23.78 21.02
CA HIS A 998 5.73 -23.38 22.43
C HIS A 998 4.50 -23.71 23.31
N GLY A 999 3.58 -24.54 22.81
CA GLY A 999 2.27 -24.79 23.46
C GLY A 999 2.35 -25.37 24.88
N LYS A 1000 3.46 -26.04 25.25
CA LYS A 1000 3.66 -26.55 26.61
C LYS A 1000 3.91 -25.46 27.67
N ALA A 1001 4.18 -24.22 27.26
CA ALA A 1001 4.37 -23.08 28.17
C ALA A 1001 3.14 -22.79 29.04
N GLU A 1002 1.92 -23.05 28.52
CA GLU A 1002 0.67 -22.84 29.27
C GLU A 1002 0.61 -23.63 30.58
N TYR A 1003 1.16 -24.85 30.60
CA TYR A 1003 1.17 -25.72 31.78
C TYR A 1003 2.07 -25.21 32.91
N PHE A 1004 3.11 -24.45 32.57
CA PHE A 1004 3.99 -23.84 33.57
C PHE A 1004 3.26 -22.72 34.34
N SER A 1005 2.43 -21.93 33.66
CA SER A 1005 1.57 -20.93 34.29
C SER A 1005 0.63 -21.56 35.31
N SER A 1006 -0.06 -22.63 34.91
CA SER A 1006 -1.04 -23.30 35.76
C SER A 1006 -0.41 -24.02 36.97
N ALA A 1007 0.86 -24.43 36.88
CA ALA A 1007 1.60 -24.98 38.01
C ALA A 1007 2.00 -23.90 39.02
N LEU A 1008 2.54 -22.78 38.54
CA LEU A 1008 2.91 -21.64 39.38
C LEU A 1008 1.68 -21.04 40.07
N GLU A 1009 0.57 -20.94 39.35
CA GLU A 1009 -0.70 -20.45 39.87
C GLU A 1009 -1.30 -21.41 40.92
N GLY A 1010 -1.21 -22.73 40.70
CA GLY A 1010 -1.52 -23.72 41.73
C GLY A 1010 -0.70 -23.53 43.02
N ALA A 1011 0.58 -23.14 42.90
CA ALA A 1011 1.41 -22.83 44.06
C ALA A 1011 1.01 -21.52 44.75
N LEU A 1012 0.67 -20.48 44.00
CA LEU A 1012 0.17 -19.21 44.54
C LEU A 1012 -1.15 -19.40 45.32
N ILE A 1013 -2.05 -20.24 44.83
CA ILE A 1013 -3.29 -20.63 45.52
C ILE A 1013 -2.99 -21.29 46.88
N LEU A 1014 -1.99 -22.17 46.94
CA LEU A 1014 -1.58 -22.83 48.19
C LEU A 1014 -0.96 -21.84 49.19
N ILE A 1015 -0.18 -20.87 48.70
CA ILE A 1015 0.40 -19.79 49.52
C ILE A 1015 -0.71 -18.90 50.10
N ALA A 1016 -1.69 -18.52 49.28
CA ALA A 1016 -2.85 -17.74 49.73
C ALA A 1016 -3.66 -18.49 50.79
N ALA A 1017 -3.95 -19.78 50.57
CA ALA A 1017 -4.67 -20.61 51.54
C ALA A 1017 -3.95 -20.74 52.89
N PHE A 1018 -2.62 -20.83 52.87
CA PHE A 1018 -1.80 -20.84 54.08
C PHE A 1018 -1.85 -19.49 54.82
N GLY A 1019 -1.79 -18.38 54.09
CA GLY A 1019 -1.99 -17.03 54.64
C GLY A 1019 -3.35 -16.85 55.31
N ILE A 1020 -4.43 -17.35 54.68
CA ILE A 1020 -5.78 -17.35 55.25
C ILE A 1020 -5.85 -18.20 56.52
N GLY A 1021 -5.20 -19.37 56.55
CA GLY A 1021 -5.12 -20.22 57.73
C GLY A 1021 -4.40 -19.55 58.91
N ILE A 1022 -3.32 -18.82 58.65
CA ILE A 1022 -2.60 -18.03 59.66
C ILE A 1022 -3.48 -16.88 60.18
N ALA A 1023 -4.14 -16.14 59.29
CA ALA A 1023 -5.01 -15.03 59.67
C ALA A 1023 -6.22 -15.53 60.48
N ALA A 1024 -6.82 -16.66 60.11
CA ALA A 1024 -7.90 -17.30 60.86
C ALA A 1024 -7.43 -17.77 62.25
N TYR A 1025 -6.21 -18.32 62.36
CA TYR A 1025 -5.63 -18.73 63.63
C TYR A 1025 -5.35 -17.55 64.57
N ASP A 1026 -4.76 -16.47 64.07
CA ASP A 1026 -4.51 -15.26 64.88
C ASP A 1026 -5.82 -14.63 65.39
N ARG A 1027 -6.85 -14.64 64.55
CA ARG A 1027 -8.19 -14.13 64.90
C ARG A 1027 -8.95 -15.01 65.90
N LEU A 1028 -8.62 -16.30 65.98
CA LEU A 1028 -9.13 -17.22 67.01
C LEU A 1028 -8.54 -16.91 68.40
N ILE A 1029 -7.29 -16.43 68.44
CA ILE A 1029 -6.56 -16.15 69.69
C ILE A 1029 -6.80 -14.71 70.17
N HIS A 1030 -6.96 -13.75 69.24
CA HIS A 1030 -7.13 -12.32 69.54
C HIS A 1030 -8.43 -11.74 68.93
N PRO A 1031 -9.62 -11.96 69.54
CA PRO A 1031 -10.86 -11.40 69.03
C PRO A 1031 -10.88 -9.87 69.19
N ARG A 1032 -11.12 -9.14 68.08
CA ARG A 1032 -11.25 -7.67 68.04
C ARG A 1032 -12.66 -7.26 67.60
N GLN A 1033 -13.19 -6.18 68.17
CA GLN A 1033 -14.47 -5.60 67.77
C GLN A 1033 -14.30 -4.75 66.49
N LEU A 1034 -15.30 -4.80 65.61
CA LEU A 1034 -15.31 -4.16 64.29
C LEU A 1034 -16.19 -2.90 64.32
N GLU A 1035 -15.70 -1.79 63.78
CA GLU A 1035 -16.49 -0.57 63.57
C GLU A 1035 -16.80 -0.36 62.07
N SER A 1036 -17.99 0.16 61.76
CA SER A 1036 -18.46 0.57 60.41
C SER A 1036 -18.56 -0.53 59.32
N ILE A 1037 -19.24 -1.63 59.66
CA ILE A 1037 -19.38 -2.84 58.81
C ILE A 1037 -20.11 -2.58 57.47
N GLY A 1038 -21.08 -1.66 57.41
CA GLY A 1038 -22.03 -1.54 56.31
C GLY A 1038 -21.43 -1.25 54.92
N PHE A 1039 -20.66 -0.17 54.77
CA PHE A 1039 -20.13 0.24 53.46
C PHE A 1039 -19.00 -0.68 52.96
N GLY A 1040 -18.16 -1.21 53.86
CA GLY A 1040 -17.12 -2.18 53.49
C GLY A 1040 -17.69 -3.50 52.95
N LEU A 1041 -18.84 -3.94 53.49
CA LEU A 1041 -19.54 -5.14 53.04
C LEU A 1041 -20.07 -4.99 51.60
N VAL A 1042 -20.61 -3.80 51.26
CA VAL A 1042 -21.10 -3.50 49.91
C VAL A 1042 -19.96 -3.48 48.89
N ILE A 1043 -18.83 -2.84 49.22
CA ILE A 1043 -17.68 -2.74 48.30
C ILE A 1043 -17.03 -4.12 48.10
N SER A 1044 -16.88 -4.93 49.15
CA SER A 1044 -16.36 -6.30 49.06
C SER A 1044 -17.31 -7.21 48.26
N THR A 1045 -18.64 -7.04 48.40
CA THR A 1045 -19.63 -7.75 47.59
C THR A 1045 -19.52 -7.38 46.09
N LEU A 1046 -19.31 -6.09 45.78
CA LEU A 1046 -19.12 -5.64 44.40
C LEU A 1046 -17.83 -6.22 43.79
N ALA A 1047 -16.74 -6.24 44.55
CA ALA A 1047 -15.48 -6.85 44.12
C ALA A 1047 -15.66 -8.36 43.81
N ALA A 1048 -16.38 -9.09 44.68
CA ALA A 1048 -16.70 -10.50 44.45
C ALA A 1048 -17.55 -10.72 43.18
N LEU A 1049 -18.49 -9.82 42.87
CA LEU A 1049 -19.30 -9.90 41.64
C LEU A 1049 -18.48 -9.69 40.35
N VAL A 1050 -17.50 -8.78 40.39
CA VAL A 1050 -16.57 -8.55 39.27
C VAL A 1050 -15.75 -9.80 39.00
N ASN A 1051 -15.11 -10.36 40.04
CA ASN A 1051 -14.33 -11.58 39.94
C ASN A 1051 -15.16 -12.76 39.42
N LEU A 1052 -16.39 -12.92 39.93
CA LEU A 1052 -17.30 -13.99 39.51
C LEU A 1052 -17.70 -13.86 38.02
N SER A 1053 -17.91 -12.64 37.54
CA SER A 1053 -18.29 -12.37 36.15
C SER A 1053 -17.15 -12.72 35.19
N VAL A 1054 -15.94 -12.28 35.51
CA VAL A 1054 -14.75 -12.57 34.70
C VAL A 1054 -14.37 -14.05 34.78
N ALA A 1055 -14.40 -14.67 35.96
CA ALA A 1055 -14.16 -16.11 36.12
C ALA A 1055 -15.10 -16.96 35.25
N ARG A 1056 -16.38 -16.59 35.10
CA ARG A 1056 -17.31 -17.32 34.21
C ARG A 1056 -16.95 -17.17 32.73
N VAL A 1057 -16.52 -15.99 32.31
CA VAL A 1057 -16.07 -15.75 30.92
C VAL A 1057 -14.82 -16.57 30.64
N LEU A 1058 -13.83 -16.51 31.53
CA LEU A 1058 -12.57 -17.24 31.39
C LEU A 1058 -12.77 -18.76 31.43
N LEU A 1059 -13.62 -19.29 32.31
CA LEU A 1059 -13.96 -20.73 32.32
C LEU A 1059 -14.62 -21.18 31.01
N ARG A 1060 -15.53 -20.36 30.45
CA ARG A 1060 -16.22 -20.69 29.20
C ARG A 1060 -15.27 -20.67 28.02
N VAL A 1061 -14.39 -19.68 27.94
CA VAL A 1061 -13.40 -19.53 26.86
C VAL A 1061 -12.30 -20.58 27.00
N GLY A 1062 -11.75 -20.79 28.20
CA GLY A 1062 -10.72 -21.78 28.50
C GLY A 1062 -11.15 -23.19 28.09
N ARG A 1063 -12.38 -23.59 28.43
CA ARG A 1063 -12.94 -24.89 27.97
C ARG A 1063 -13.18 -24.95 26.46
N ARG A 1064 -13.63 -23.86 25.85
CA ARG A 1064 -13.92 -23.83 24.40
C ARG A 1064 -12.64 -23.94 23.56
N HIS A 1065 -11.54 -23.37 24.05
CA HIS A 1065 -10.26 -23.33 23.35
C HIS A 1065 -9.23 -24.30 23.94
N ASN A 1066 -9.63 -25.19 24.85
CA ASN A 1066 -8.75 -26.11 25.58
C ASN A 1066 -7.50 -25.42 26.19
N SER A 1067 -7.65 -24.17 26.65
CA SER A 1067 -6.58 -23.44 27.33
C SER A 1067 -6.65 -23.67 28.83
N ILE A 1068 -5.63 -24.36 29.34
CA ILE A 1068 -5.52 -24.72 30.74
C ILE A 1068 -5.07 -23.52 31.58
N THR A 1069 -4.30 -22.59 30.98
CA THR A 1069 -3.93 -21.33 31.62
C THR A 1069 -5.15 -20.47 31.92
N LEU A 1070 -6.05 -20.29 30.95
CA LEU A 1070 -7.29 -19.53 31.19
C LEU A 1070 -8.24 -20.24 32.17
N GLU A 1071 -8.27 -21.57 32.18
CA GLU A 1071 -9.07 -22.32 33.16
C GLU A 1071 -8.49 -22.21 34.58
N ALA A 1072 -7.17 -22.19 34.72
CA ALA A 1072 -6.47 -22.01 36.00
C ALA A 1072 -6.74 -20.62 36.60
N ASP A 1073 -6.54 -19.57 35.80
CA ASP A 1073 -6.82 -18.17 36.18
C ASP A 1073 -8.29 -17.96 36.58
N ALA A 1074 -9.20 -18.59 35.85
CA ALA A 1074 -10.61 -18.56 36.20
C ALA A 1074 -10.95 -19.26 37.52
N LYS A 1075 -10.27 -20.36 37.85
CA LYS A 1075 -10.46 -21.07 39.14
C LYS A 1075 -9.85 -20.29 40.30
N HIS A 1076 -8.77 -19.57 40.07
CA HIS A 1076 -8.16 -18.70 41.05
C HIS A 1076 -9.08 -17.51 41.38
N LEU A 1077 -9.62 -16.82 40.36
CA LEU A 1077 -10.65 -15.80 40.58
C LEU A 1077 -11.90 -16.35 41.27
N MET A 1078 -12.32 -17.58 40.97
CA MET A 1078 -13.43 -18.22 41.67
C MET A 1078 -13.12 -18.47 43.15
N THR A 1079 -11.86 -18.77 43.47
CA THR A 1079 -11.40 -18.93 44.85
C THR A 1079 -11.52 -17.64 45.63
N ASP A 1080 -11.14 -16.52 45.02
CA ASP A 1080 -11.26 -15.18 45.60
C ASP A 1080 -12.73 -14.77 45.86
N VAL A 1081 -13.66 -15.24 45.02
CA VAL A 1081 -15.10 -15.07 45.27
C VAL A 1081 -15.53 -15.86 46.52
N TRP A 1082 -15.07 -17.10 46.68
CA TRP A 1082 -15.41 -17.92 47.83
C TRP A 1082 -14.77 -17.43 49.13
N THR A 1083 -13.56 -16.90 49.09
CA THR A 1083 -12.92 -16.25 50.26
C THR A 1083 -13.66 -14.98 50.64
N SER A 1084 -13.98 -14.12 49.67
CA SER A 1084 -14.80 -12.91 49.89
C SER A 1084 -16.17 -13.28 50.49
N VAL A 1085 -16.87 -14.28 49.93
CA VAL A 1085 -18.16 -14.76 50.48
C VAL A 1085 -18.00 -15.36 51.87
N GLY A 1086 -16.93 -16.10 52.14
CA GLY A 1086 -16.63 -16.65 53.47
C GLY A 1086 -16.44 -15.56 54.51
N VAL A 1087 -15.69 -14.49 54.18
CA VAL A 1087 -15.51 -13.31 55.02
C VAL A 1087 -16.84 -12.57 55.22
N LEU A 1088 -17.66 -12.40 54.17
CA LEU A 1088 -18.97 -11.76 54.26
C LEU A 1088 -19.97 -12.54 55.13
N LEU A 1089 -20.03 -13.87 54.98
CA LEU A 1089 -20.88 -14.76 55.79
C LEU A 1089 -20.43 -14.81 57.25
N ALA A 1090 -19.12 -14.85 57.49
CA ALA A 1090 -18.55 -14.79 58.83
C ALA A 1090 -18.88 -13.47 59.54
N LEU A 1091 -18.66 -12.34 58.87
CA LEU A 1091 -19.00 -11.00 59.37
C LEU A 1091 -20.51 -10.85 59.61
N GLY A 1092 -21.35 -11.38 58.72
CA GLY A 1092 -22.81 -11.37 58.88
C GLY A 1092 -23.30 -12.26 60.01
N ALA A 1093 -22.74 -13.47 60.15
CA ALA A 1093 -23.09 -14.40 61.23
C ALA A 1093 -22.66 -13.85 62.61
N VAL A 1094 -21.47 -13.23 62.71
CA VAL A 1094 -21.02 -12.56 63.94
C VAL A 1094 -21.89 -11.35 64.27
N ALA A 1095 -22.32 -10.57 63.27
CA ALA A 1095 -23.21 -9.42 63.47
C ALA A 1095 -24.61 -9.82 63.96
N VAL A 1096 -25.13 -10.99 63.56
CA VAL A 1096 -26.46 -11.47 63.96
C VAL A 1096 -26.44 -12.26 65.28
N THR A 1097 -25.39 -13.05 65.52
CA THR A 1097 -25.33 -13.99 66.66
C THR A 1097 -24.48 -13.51 67.84
N GLY A 1098 -23.62 -12.51 67.63
CA GLY A 1098 -22.63 -12.04 68.61
C GLY A 1098 -21.49 -13.03 68.88
N TRP A 1099 -21.47 -14.18 68.20
CA TRP A 1099 -20.55 -15.27 68.51
C TRP A 1099 -19.25 -15.13 67.70
N GLN A 1100 -18.31 -14.37 68.26
CA GLN A 1100 -17.08 -13.92 67.59
C GLN A 1100 -16.15 -15.06 67.11
N GLN A 1101 -16.36 -16.29 67.57
CA GLN A 1101 -15.55 -17.47 67.24
C GLN A 1101 -16.00 -18.19 65.95
N LEU A 1102 -17.16 -17.83 65.37
CA LEU A 1102 -17.66 -18.42 64.11
C LEU A 1102 -16.82 -18.03 62.89
N ASP A 1103 -16.28 -16.81 62.88
CA ASP A 1103 -15.47 -16.24 61.81
C ASP A 1103 -14.18 -17.04 61.50
N PRO A 1104 -13.32 -17.35 62.49
CA PRO A 1104 -12.12 -18.16 62.24
C PRO A 1104 -12.43 -19.63 61.86
N ILE A 1105 -13.56 -20.20 62.30
CA ILE A 1105 -13.96 -21.58 61.94
C ILE A 1105 -14.33 -21.66 60.45
N ILE A 1106 -15.11 -20.70 59.96
CA ILE A 1106 -15.48 -20.61 58.54
C ILE A 1106 -14.23 -20.35 57.69
N GLY A 1107 -13.33 -19.47 58.14
CA GLY A 1107 -12.04 -19.22 57.48
C GLY A 1107 -11.18 -20.49 57.35
N PHE A 1108 -11.15 -21.35 58.37
CA PHE A 1108 -10.42 -22.63 58.33
C PHE A 1108 -11.02 -23.63 57.32
N ALA A 1109 -12.35 -23.72 57.26
CA ALA A 1109 -13.04 -24.59 56.31
C ALA A 1109 -12.82 -24.17 54.85
N VAL A 1110 -12.82 -22.85 54.60
CA VAL A 1110 -12.51 -22.28 53.29
C VAL A 1110 -11.07 -22.56 52.89
N ALA A 1111 -10.09 -22.34 53.79
CA ALA A 1111 -8.68 -22.63 53.52
C ALA A 1111 -8.43 -24.11 53.15
N LEU A 1112 -9.07 -25.07 53.82
CA LEU A 1112 -8.97 -26.50 53.50
C LEU A 1112 -9.47 -26.84 52.08
N ASN A 1113 -10.58 -26.25 51.65
CA ASN A 1113 -11.12 -26.44 50.31
C ASN A 1113 -10.19 -25.85 49.22
N ILE A 1114 -9.57 -24.71 49.52
CA ILE A 1114 -8.61 -24.06 48.62
C ILE A 1114 -7.35 -24.90 48.46
N ILE A 1115 -6.84 -25.48 49.55
CA ILE A 1115 -5.68 -26.39 49.52
C ILE A 1115 -5.97 -27.59 48.60
N TRP A 1116 -7.15 -28.20 48.71
CA TRP A 1116 -7.55 -29.31 47.84
C TRP A 1116 -7.63 -28.91 46.36
N SER A 1117 -8.18 -27.72 46.08
CA SER A 1117 -8.32 -27.18 44.73
C SER A 1117 -6.97 -26.85 44.09
N GLY A 1118 -6.06 -26.20 44.84
CA GLY A 1118 -4.70 -25.89 44.40
C GLY A 1118 -3.88 -27.15 44.11
N PHE A 1119 -3.96 -28.17 44.98
CA PHE A 1119 -3.27 -29.44 44.78
C PHE A 1119 -3.77 -30.20 43.54
N THR A 1120 -5.09 -30.21 43.32
CA THR A 1120 -5.70 -30.86 42.15
C THR A 1120 -5.27 -30.19 40.84
N LEU A 1121 -5.18 -28.85 40.83
CA LEU A 1121 -4.71 -28.09 39.68
C LEU A 1121 -3.23 -28.36 39.39
N MET A 1122 -2.38 -28.33 40.41
CA MET A 1122 -0.94 -28.59 40.28
C MET A 1122 -0.66 -30.00 39.74
N ARG A 1123 -1.44 -31.02 40.16
CA ARG A 1123 -1.35 -32.38 39.64
C ARG A 1123 -1.74 -32.47 38.15
N ARG A 1124 -2.77 -31.74 37.71
CA ARG A 1124 -3.17 -31.68 36.30
C ARG A 1124 -2.12 -30.96 35.44
N SER A 1125 -1.55 -29.87 35.94
CA SER A 1125 -0.47 -29.13 35.25
C SER A 1125 0.77 -30.00 35.06
N ALA A 1126 1.16 -30.78 36.08
CA ALA A 1126 2.28 -31.72 35.99
C ALA A 1126 2.02 -32.86 34.99
N ALA A 1127 0.79 -33.37 34.92
CA ALA A 1127 0.42 -34.42 33.99
C ALA A 1127 0.47 -33.96 32.52
N GLY A 1128 0.08 -32.72 32.23
CA GLY A 1128 0.08 -32.20 30.85
C GLY A 1128 1.43 -31.75 30.29
N LEU A 1129 2.49 -31.73 31.11
CA LEU A 1129 3.87 -31.61 30.63
C LEU A 1129 4.37 -32.89 29.96
N LEU A 1130 3.78 -34.03 30.31
CA LEU A 1130 4.05 -35.35 29.74
C LEU A 1130 3.15 -35.59 28.53
N ASP A 1131 3.68 -36.27 27.52
CA ASP A 1131 2.87 -36.72 26.39
C ASP A 1131 1.99 -37.88 26.86
N SER A 1132 0.74 -37.90 26.42
CA SER A 1132 -0.22 -38.95 26.76
C SER A 1132 -0.73 -39.63 25.49
N THR A 1133 -1.25 -40.85 25.60
CA THR A 1133 -1.96 -41.49 24.48
C THR A 1133 -3.27 -40.76 24.20
N LEU A 1134 -3.78 -40.81 22.97
CA LEU A 1134 -5.10 -40.26 22.67
C LEU A 1134 -6.19 -40.94 23.53
N PRO A 1135 -7.32 -40.27 23.80
CA PRO A 1135 -8.45 -40.86 24.51
C PRO A 1135 -8.91 -42.18 23.90
N GLU A 1136 -9.38 -43.13 24.72
CA GLU A 1136 -9.81 -44.46 24.25
C GLU A 1136 -10.88 -44.40 23.15
N GLU A 1137 -11.81 -43.43 23.22
CA GLU A 1137 -12.83 -43.20 22.18
C GLU A 1137 -12.21 -42.78 20.85
N GLU A 1138 -11.19 -41.92 20.87
CA GLU A 1138 -10.51 -41.46 19.65
C GLU A 1138 -9.63 -42.57 19.05
N ASN A 1139 -8.95 -43.35 19.90
CA ASN A 1139 -8.22 -44.55 19.45
C ASN A 1139 -9.18 -45.58 18.84
N ALA A 1140 -10.36 -45.80 19.42
CA ALA A 1140 -11.37 -46.70 18.87
C ALA A 1140 -11.87 -46.25 17.49
N HIS A 1141 -12.02 -44.94 17.26
CA HIS A 1141 -12.34 -44.41 15.92
C HIS A 1141 -11.20 -44.60 14.92
N ILE A 1142 -9.93 -44.43 15.34
CA ILE A 1142 -8.76 -44.73 14.50
C ILE A 1142 -8.79 -46.19 14.08
N ASP A 1143 -8.97 -47.10 15.04
CA ASP A 1143 -8.99 -48.53 14.79
C ASP A 1143 -10.12 -48.93 13.83
N ASP A 1144 -11.33 -48.39 14.00
CA ASP A 1144 -12.47 -48.64 13.11
C ASP A 1144 -12.19 -48.19 11.66
N ILE A 1145 -11.53 -47.04 11.48
CA ILE A 1145 -11.12 -46.55 10.17
C ILE A 1145 -10.08 -47.47 9.53
N LEU A 1146 -9.05 -47.86 10.29
CA LEU A 1146 -7.99 -48.75 9.79
C LEU A 1146 -8.54 -50.14 9.45
N ASP A 1147 -9.49 -50.66 10.23
CA ASP A 1147 -10.12 -51.95 9.98
C ASP A 1147 -10.88 -52.01 8.65
N ARG A 1148 -11.44 -50.89 8.17
CA ARG A 1148 -12.05 -50.82 6.82
C ARG A 1148 -11.03 -51.10 5.72
N TYR A 1149 -9.82 -50.56 5.84
CA TYR A 1149 -8.75 -50.77 4.88
C TYR A 1149 -8.08 -52.15 5.02
N ARG A 1150 -8.13 -52.77 6.21
CA ARG A 1150 -7.68 -54.17 6.37
C ARG A 1150 -8.43 -55.15 5.47
N GLN A 1151 -9.69 -54.85 5.16
CA GLN A 1151 -10.51 -55.66 4.25
C GLN A 1151 -10.11 -55.51 2.78
N GLU A 1152 -9.32 -54.50 2.42
CA GLU A 1152 -8.82 -54.24 1.06
C GLU A 1152 -7.43 -54.88 0.80
N GLY A 1153 -6.92 -55.69 1.73
CA GLY A 1153 -5.63 -56.39 1.60
C GLY A 1153 -4.41 -55.55 2.03
N VAL A 1154 -4.64 -54.57 2.91
CA VAL A 1154 -3.61 -53.72 3.55
C VAL A 1154 -3.47 -54.14 5.00
N GLU A 1155 -2.25 -54.24 5.54
CA GLU A 1155 -2.06 -54.48 6.98
C GLU A 1155 -1.47 -53.25 7.67
N PHE A 1156 -1.65 -53.15 8.98
CA PHE A 1156 -1.17 -52.03 9.78
C PHE A 1156 -0.33 -52.52 10.95
N HIS A 1157 0.82 -51.89 11.16
CA HIS A 1157 1.76 -52.22 12.23
C HIS A 1157 2.24 -50.96 12.97
N ASP A 1158 2.67 -51.14 14.23
CA ASP A 1158 3.22 -50.08 15.11
C ASP A 1158 2.37 -48.80 15.19
N LEU A 1159 1.04 -48.95 15.33
CA LEU A 1159 0.15 -47.81 15.57
C LEU A 1159 0.52 -47.15 16.89
N ARG A 1160 0.96 -45.89 16.82
CA ARG A 1160 1.26 -45.07 17.99
C ARG A 1160 0.48 -43.78 17.91
N THR A 1161 -0.29 -43.51 18.96
CA THR A 1161 -0.96 -42.23 19.14
C THR A 1161 -0.33 -41.47 20.29
N ARG A 1162 -0.12 -40.17 20.08
CA ARG A 1162 0.36 -39.29 21.14
C ARG A 1162 -0.39 -37.97 21.07
N GLN A 1163 -0.69 -37.44 22.24
CA GLN A 1163 -1.19 -36.10 22.46
C GLN A 1163 -0.12 -35.32 23.20
N SER A 1164 0.32 -34.22 22.61
CA SER A 1164 1.31 -33.31 23.20
C SER A 1164 0.70 -31.92 23.28
N GLY A 1165 0.26 -31.54 24.49
CA GLY A 1165 -0.56 -30.35 24.67
C GLY A 1165 -1.89 -30.45 23.92
N ALA A 1166 -2.18 -29.48 23.05
CA ALA A 1166 -3.37 -29.47 22.21
C ALA A 1166 -3.15 -30.17 20.85
N ASP A 1167 -1.91 -30.49 20.49
CA ASP A 1167 -1.58 -31.12 19.22
C ASP A 1167 -1.69 -32.65 19.33
N ARG A 1168 -2.32 -33.25 18.33
CA ARG A 1168 -2.57 -34.70 18.23
C ARG A 1168 -1.69 -35.29 17.14
N PHE A 1169 -1.09 -36.45 17.40
CA PHE A 1169 -0.26 -37.14 16.45
C PHE A 1169 -0.60 -38.63 16.39
N MET A 1170 -0.51 -39.18 15.19
CA MET A 1170 -0.64 -40.59 14.92
C MET A 1170 0.49 -41.02 13.98
N THR A 1171 1.19 -42.09 14.33
CA THR A 1171 2.15 -42.75 13.46
C THR A 1171 1.69 -44.18 13.24
N VAL A 1172 1.69 -44.64 11.97
CA VAL A 1172 1.34 -46.02 11.65
C VAL A 1172 2.13 -46.50 10.43
N HIS A 1173 2.56 -47.76 10.45
CA HIS A 1173 3.13 -48.41 9.27
C HIS A 1173 1.99 -49.06 8.48
N VAL A 1174 1.91 -48.73 7.19
CA VAL A 1174 0.91 -49.23 6.26
C VAL A 1174 1.58 -50.25 5.35
N LEU A 1175 1.27 -51.52 5.56
CA LEU A 1175 1.86 -52.64 4.84
C LEU A 1175 1.01 -52.95 3.61
N VAL A 1176 1.60 -52.86 2.41
CA VAL A 1176 0.90 -53.06 1.13
C VAL A 1176 1.53 -54.19 0.31
N PRO A 1177 0.78 -54.86 -0.58
CA PRO A 1177 1.35 -55.91 -1.43
C PRO A 1177 2.51 -55.40 -2.29
N GLY A 1178 3.61 -56.15 -2.42
CA GLY A 1178 4.82 -55.71 -3.14
C GLY A 1178 4.63 -55.51 -4.64
N LYS A 1179 3.48 -55.93 -5.19
CA LYS A 1179 3.06 -55.67 -6.59
C LYS A 1179 2.37 -54.32 -6.77
N MET A 1180 2.09 -53.57 -5.70
CA MET A 1180 1.45 -52.26 -5.76
C MET A 1180 2.41 -51.21 -6.30
N THR A 1181 1.93 -50.33 -7.19
CA THR A 1181 2.75 -49.23 -7.71
C THR A 1181 2.94 -48.15 -6.66
N VAL A 1182 4.08 -47.44 -6.69
CA VAL A 1182 4.37 -46.31 -5.78
C VAL A 1182 3.28 -45.24 -5.81
N LYS A 1183 2.68 -44.99 -6.98
CA LYS A 1183 1.57 -44.04 -7.12
C LYS A 1183 0.31 -44.52 -6.41
N SER A 1184 -0.08 -45.78 -6.64
CA SER A 1184 -1.24 -46.37 -5.96
C SER A 1184 -1.06 -46.45 -4.44
N GLY A 1185 0.17 -46.66 -3.96
CA GLY A 1185 0.52 -46.60 -2.55
C GLY A 1185 0.35 -45.21 -1.95
N HIS A 1186 0.86 -44.16 -2.61
CA HIS A 1186 0.64 -42.77 -2.16
C HIS A 1186 -0.84 -42.39 -2.18
N ASP A 1187 -1.57 -42.74 -3.25
CA ASP A 1187 -3.01 -42.47 -3.35
C ASP A 1187 -3.82 -43.16 -2.23
N LEU A 1188 -3.35 -44.32 -1.74
CA LEU A 1188 -3.93 -45.03 -0.60
C LEU A 1188 -3.61 -44.32 0.72
N LEU A 1189 -2.36 -43.91 0.94
CA LEU A 1189 -1.96 -43.14 2.13
C LEU A 1189 -2.74 -41.83 2.24
N ASP A 1190 -2.87 -41.09 1.14
CA ASP A 1190 -3.63 -39.84 1.10
C ASP A 1190 -5.10 -40.06 1.50
N ARG A 1191 -5.72 -41.18 1.08
CA ARG A 1191 -7.09 -41.52 1.50
C ARG A 1191 -7.16 -41.82 2.99
N ILE A 1192 -6.26 -42.65 3.52
CA ILE A 1192 -6.20 -43.01 4.94
C ILE A 1192 -5.98 -41.76 5.81
N GLU A 1193 -5.02 -40.91 5.45
CA GLU A 1193 -4.75 -39.65 6.18
C GLU A 1193 -5.96 -38.72 6.17
N ASN A 1194 -6.65 -38.58 5.04
CA ASN A 1194 -7.82 -37.72 4.92
C ASN A 1194 -9.01 -38.24 5.73
N ASP A 1195 -9.28 -39.55 5.70
CA ASP A 1195 -10.35 -40.17 6.49
C ASP A 1195 -10.11 -40.00 8.00
N ILE A 1196 -8.87 -40.17 8.46
CA ILE A 1196 -8.47 -39.96 9.86
C ILE A 1196 -8.63 -38.48 10.26
N ARG A 1197 -8.20 -37.54 9.40
CA ARG A 1197 -8.36 -36.10 9.64
C ARG A 1197 -9.84 -35.67 9.67
N GLN A 1198 -10.69 -36.28 8.85
CA GLN A 1198 -12.13 -35.99 8.88
C GLN A 1198 -12.80 -36.49 10.16
N ALA A 1199 -12.38 -37.64 10.68
CA ALA A 1199 -12.98 -38.22 11.89
C ALA A 1199 -12.50 -37.57 13.19
N ILE A 1200 -11.23 -37.20 13.28
CA ILE A 1200 -10.59 -36.75 14.55
C ILE A 1200 -10.34 -35.24 14.57
N GLY A 1201 -10.43 -34.57 13.42
CA GLY A 1201 -10.15 -33.15 13.26
C GLY A 1201 -8.65 -32.87 13.08
N GLU A 1202 -8.13 -31.87 13.80
CA GLU A 1202 -6.72 -31.46 13.71
C GLU A 1202 -5.76 -32.52 14.30
N ILE A 1203 -5.36 -33.50 13.48
CA ILE A 1203 -4.37 -34.53 13.81
C ILE A 1203 -3.27 -34.59 12.75
N THR A 1204 -2.01 -34.63 13.21
CA THR A 1204 -0.85 -34.88 12.35
C THR A 1204 -0.66 -36.39 12.20
N VAL A 1205 -0.92 -36.89 10.99
CA VAL A 1205 -0.77 -38.31 10.66
C VAL A 1205 0.55 -38.49 9.93
N THR A 1206 1.37 -39.42 10.39
CA THR A 1206 2.61 -39.84 9.74
C THR A 1206 2.46 -41.31 9.36
N THR A 1207 2.33 -41.58 8.06
CA THR A 1207 2.26 -42.96 7.56
C THR A 1207 3.59 -43.37 6.92
N HIS A 1208 4.05 -44.58 7.22
CA HIS A 1208 5.18 -45.20 6.53
C HIS A 1208 4.68 -46.36 5.67
N LEU A 1209 4.89 -46.29 4.35
CA LEU A 1209 4.49 -47.35 3.43
C LEU A 1209 5.58 -48.41 3.36
N GLU A 1210 5.25 -49.66 3.68
CA GLU A 1210 6.20 -50.77 3.62
C GLU A 1210 5.60 -51.95 2.83
N PRO A 1211 6.41 -52.74 2.09
CA PRO A 1211 5.91 -53.90 1.37
C PRO A 1211 5.68 -55.10 2.30
N LEU A 1212 4.48 -55.68 2.28
CA LEU A 1212 4.10 -56.91 2.98
C LEU A 1212 5.05 -58.09 2.69
N ASP A 1213 5.59 -58.14 1.47
CA ASP A 1213 6.43 -59.23 0.99
C ASP A 1213 7.88 -59.17 1.51
N ASP A 1214 8.29 -58.10 2.22
CA ASP A 1214 9.63 -57.96 2.82
C ASP A 1214 9.55 -57.65 4.32
N PRO A 1215 9.42 -58.66 5.20
CA PRO A 1215 9.33 -58.48 6.64
C PRO A 1215 10.53 -57.76 7.28
N ALA A 1216 11.71 -57.78 6.63
CA ALA A 1216 12.89 -57.08 7.13
C ALA A 1216 12.77 -55.56 7.05
N SER A 1217 11.84 -55.04 6.24
CA SER A 1217 11.58 -53.61 6.08
C SER A 1217 10.81 -53.00 7.26
N PHE A 1218 10.02 -53.78 8.00
CA PHE A 1218 9.17 -53.27 9.10
C PHE A 1218 9.32 -53.99 10.45
N ILE A 1219 10.07 -55.10 10.54
CA ILE A 1219 10.43 -55.73 11.82
C ILE A 1219 11.72 -55.09 12.34
N HIS A 1220 11.61 -54.11 13.25
CA HIS A 1220 12.78 -53.63 14.00
C HIS A 1220 13.24 -54.71 14.98
N GLY A 1221 14.44 -55.25 14.76
CA GLY A 1221 15.07 -56.22 15.65
C GLY A 1221 15.12 -55.72 17.10
N GLU A 1222 14.84 -56.62 18.03
CA GLU A 1222 15.06 -56.47 19.46
C GLU A 1222 16.54 -56.21 19.77
N THR A 1223 17.01 -54.96 19.64
CA THR A 1223 18.30 -54.54 20.18
C THR A 1223 18.21 -53.17 20.83
N GLY A 1224 17.86 -53.19 22.11
CA GLY A 1224 18.35 -52.22 23.10
C GLY A 1224 17.53 -50.94 23.27
N TYR A 1225 16.47 -50.98 24.06
CA TYR A 1225 16.29 -50.15 25.25
C TYR A 1225 15.05 -50.65 26.03
N ASN A 1226 15.19 -50.70 27.36
CA ASN A 1226 14.20 -51.09 28.39
C ASN A 1226 14.01 -52.58 28.68
N GLN A 1227 14.92 -53.12 29.48
CA GLN A 1227 14.51 -53.88 30.66
C GLN A 1227 14.23 -52.92 31.81
N HIS A 1228 13.00 -52.91 32.33
CA HIS A 1228 12.71 -52.92 33.77
C HIS A 1228 11.23 -53.27 34.01
N PRO A 1229 10.88 -53.83 35.18
CA PRO A 1229 9.94 -54.92 35.32
C PRO A 1229 8.66 -54.47 36.05
N GLY A 1230 7.58 -55.23 35.85
CA GLY A 1230 6.41 -55.16 36.71
C GLY A 1230 5.16 -54.65 36.01
N ARG A 1231 4.45 -55.57 35.37
CA ARG A 1231 3.05 -55.81 35.70
C ARG A 1231 2.66 -57.20 35.26
N GLU A 1232 2.28 -57.97 36.26
CA GLU A 1232 1.76 -59.32 36.16
C GLU A 1232 0.50 -59.37 35.30
N SER A 1233 0.36 -60.53 34.69
CA SER A 1233 -0.85 -61.11 34.12
C SER A 1233 -2.15 -60.68 34.81
N LEU A 1234 -3.10 -60.20 34.02
CA LEU A 1234 -4.49 -60.62 34.16
C LEU A 1234 -4.87 -61.40 32.90
N THR A 1235 -4.97 -62.70 33.12
CA THR A 1235 -5.42 -63.72 32.18
C THR A 1235 -6.89 -63.50 31.73
N PRO A 1236 -7.27 -64.08 30.58
CA PRO A 1236 -8.57 -63.89 29.93
C PRO A 1236 -9.62 -64.91 30.38
N ALA A 1237 -10.91 -64.60 30.23
CA ALA A 1237 -12.00 -65.57 30.22
C ALA A 1237 -13.25 -65.01 29.48
N PRO A 1238 -14.11 -65.85 28.86
CA PRO A 1238 -13.79 -66.80 27.80
C PRO A 1238 -14.71 -66.64 26.57
N VAL A 1239 -14.20 -66.97 25.39
CA VAL A 1239 -15.03 -67.27 24.21
C VAL A 1239 -15.52 -68.71 24.30
N SER A 1240 -16.83 -68.91 24.14
CA SER A 1240 -17.44 -70.24 23.99
C SER A 1240 -16.93 -70.95 22.73
N ARG A 1241 -16.38 -72.16 22.90
CA ARG A 1241 -16.25 -73.14 21.80
C ARG A 1241 -17.31 -74.23 21.93
N ARG A 1242 -17.89 -74.62 20.79
CA ARG A 1242 -18.36 -75.99 20.56
C ARG A 1242 -17.33 -76.72 19.67
N ASN A 1243 -16.76 -77.79 20.24
CA ASN A 1243 -16.34 -79.11 19.70
C ASN A 1243 -15.71 -79.17 18.28
N GLY A 1244 -14.46 -79.62 18.06
CA GLY A 1244 -13.87 -80.96 18.28
C GLY A 1244 -13.63 -81.63 16.90
N PRO A 1245 -12.80 -82.69 16.68
CA PRO A 1245 -12.01 -83.52 17.61
C PRO A 1245 -10.55 -83.87 17.16
N GLY A 1246 -9.84 -84.63 18.00
CA GLY A 1246 -8.65 -85.45 17.66
C GLY A 1246 -7.30 -84.70 17.77
N GLY A 1247 -6.27 -85.14 18.49
CA GLY A 1247 -5.95 -86.43 19.09
C GLY A 1247 -4.45 -86.70 18.87
N ALA A 1248 -3.65 -86.65 19.96
CA ALA A 1248 -2.37 -87.35 20.20
C ALA A 1248 -1.26 -87.31 19.10
N LYS A 1249 0.04 -87.17 19.37
CA LYS A 1249 0.87 -87.54 20.52
C LYS A 1249 2.29 -86.98 20.29
N LYS A 1250 2.89 -86.51 21.38
CA LYS A 1250 4.32 -86.32 21.68
C LYS A 1250 5.35 -86.91 20.68
N LYS A 1251 6.21 -86.04 20.14
CA LYS A 1251 7.59 -85.84 20.65
C LYS A 1251 8.02 -84.41 20.39
#